data_AF-A0A956P3W7-F1
#
_entry.id   AF-A0A956P3W7-F1
#
_cell.length_a   1.000
_cell.length_b   1.000
_cell.length_c   1.000
_cell.angle_alpha   90.00
_cell.angle_beta   90.00
_cell.angle_gamma   90.00
#
_symmetry.space_group_name_H-M   'P 1'
#
loop_
_entity.id
_entity.type
_entity.pdbx_description
1 polymer ?
#
loop_
_entity_poly.entity_id
_entity_poly.type
_entity_poly.pdbx_seq_one_letter_code
_entity_poly.pdbx_strand_id
1 'polypeptide(L)'
;MSRATLVRAAIACAGILALSTAARADDWFEITVRDAVSLAPVGCASLKTVNAIPFTSDVNGEIAFYEPGLMDQALWFDVAREGYCSNAFNFASLTSTQGGSGTVDLYAIDGSGICAHPACAPVCPGASCPAWCQGTPDPGTCAADDYETRLLAAPLPTAGDYDRIEVVDVDTGRGVPAVELRSPRASFWTDSAGNVAYFDLDALGQNVTFEVSSHGYELASGAPEVTLATSAGGYEVVSVRRVTEERAERLYRVTGAGIYRDSVLLGLPVPIAHPLLNAKVMGQDTTQSTVYQGKAFFAWGDTTWPISALGNFKASGATADLPGFGGLDAEVGVNLDYFVDAGGGTKGICPSDTVPNPPGVTGFLACWLAGLATADAGGTERLYASYALVASLGDTRERGIVRWNDATERFEKQIAISDADIAKFQSHPFHWKHGADDYLYYPPWGRVPATEASLLDPATWETFTALEQGSLSTIERDGQGNIVYSWKTGTAPLDPTTAINLGVSLDEAPWGLWAGLPELPELHLVEPNTGEALFPGTLSLAWNDYRRRFVGVVQQALGTTSLLGEIWYLESDTPMGPEVYARKIVTHDDYTFYNVRSHPFYDKDGGREIFFEGTYTSSFSTGAPTPRYDYNQVLYRLDLDD
;
A
#
# COMPACT_ATOMS: atom_id res chain seq x y z
N MET A 1 15.24 14.78 78.88
CA MET A 1 16.52 15.24 79.49
C MET A 1 17.50 14.07 79.45
N SER A 2 18.38 14.03 78.44
CA SER A 2 19.84 14.35 78.49
C SER A 2 20.66 13.16 79.00
N ARG A 3 21.77 12.70 78.39
CA ARG A 3 22.96 13.39 77.85
C ARG A 3 23.64 12.43 76.84
N ALA A 4 24.02 12.84 75.62
CA ALA A 4 25.31 13.46 75.26
C ALA A 4 26.51 12.60 75.73
N THR A 5 27.49 12.15 74.91
CA THR A 5 28.27 12.84 73.85
C THR A 5 29.18 11.77 73.21
N LEU A 6 29.36 11.61 71.90
CA LEU A 6 30.32 12.21 70.94
C LEU A 6 30.22 11.30 69.69
N VAL A 7 30.14 11.75 68.43
CA VAL A 7 31.19 12.42 67.66
C VAL A 7 30.54 13.15 66.46
N ARG A 8 31.01 14.37 66.20
CA ARG A 8 30.72 15.16 65.00
C ARG A 8 31.71 14.81 63.86
N ALA A 9 31.15 14.73 62.65
CA ALA A 9 31.62 15.29 61.38
C ALA A 9 32.93 14.80 60.71
N ALA A 10 32.75 14.15 59.55
CA ALA A 10 33.43 14.42 58.26
C ALA A 10 32.72 13.55 57.18
N ILE A 11 31.71 14.04 56.46
CA ILE A 11 31.76 14.58 55.08
C ILE A 11 32.67 13.78 54.12
N ALA A 12 32.03 13.14 53.13
CA ALA A 12 32.38 13.07 51.69
C ALA A 12 32.23 11.66 51.12
N CYS A 13 31.07 11.41 50.48
CA CYS A 13 30.90 10.73 49.19
C CYS A 13 29.41 10.44 49.01
N ALA A 14 28.71 11.40 48.42
CA ALA A 14 27.38 11.18 47.87
C ALA A 14 27.55 10.29 46.63
N GLY A 15 27.41 8.98 46.81
CA GLY A 15 27.05 8.10 45.71
C GLY A 15 25.59 8.38 45.39
N ILE A 16 25.34 9.09 44.30
CA ILE A 16 24.04 9.05 43.63
C ILE A 16 23.93 7.62 43.08
N LEU A 17 23.36 6.72 43.88
CA LEU A 17 22.75 5.53 43.31
C LEU A 17 21.55 6.02 42.52
N ALA A 18 21.68 6.04 41.19
CA ALA A 18 20.53 6.01 40.31
C ALA A 18 19.71 4.77 40.70
N LEU A 19 18.58 5.02 41.36
CA LEU A 19 17.56 4.00 41.57
C LEU A 19 17.07 3.64 40.17
N SER A 20 17.46 2.47 39.67
CA SER A 20 16.81 1.86 38.51
C SER A 20 15.36 1.60 38.91
N THR A 21 14.45 2.49 38.51
CA THR A 21 13.03 2.19 38.52
C THR A 21 12.83 0.99 37.60
N ALA A 22 12.25 -0.08 38.14
CA ALA A 22 11.88 -1.22 37.32
C ALA A 22 10.91 -0.74 36.23
N ALA A 23 11.23 -1.04 34.98
CA ALA A 23 10.39 -0.77 33.81
C ALA A 23 8.94 -1.18 34.09
N ARG A 24 8.00 -0.26 33.92
CA ARG A 24 6.57 -0.59 34.00
C ARG A 24 6.09 -0.95 32.61
N ALA A 25 5.15 -1.89 32.54
CA ALA A 25 4.48 -2.25 31.30
C ALA A 25 3.57 -1.13 30.74
N ASP A 26 3.63 0.09 31.30
CA ASP A 26 2.84 1.27 30.91
C ASP A 26 3.76 2.47 30.60
N ASP A 27 5.04 2.23 30.30
CA ASP A 27 6.03 3.28 30.01
C ASP A 27 6.48 3.24 28.53
N TRP A 28 7.00 4.36 28.03
CA TRP A 28 7.60 4.48 26.69
C TRP A 28 8.74 3.49 26.47
N PHE A 29 9.01 3.14 25.21
CA PHE A 29 10.28 2.52 24.84
C PHE A 29 11.29 3.61 24.51
N GLU A 30 12.38 3.67 25.27
CA GLU A 30 13.44 4.67 25.10
C GLU A 30 14.39 4.25 23.97
N ILE A 31 14.61 5.12 22.99
CA ILE A 31 15.65 4.93 21.98
C ILE A 31 16.70 6.03 22.14
N THR A 32 17.90 5.63 22.54
CA THR A 32 19.05 6.52 22.64
C THR A 32 19.88 6.46 21.36
N VAL A 33 20.03 7.61 20.69
CA VAL A 33 20.88 7.79 19.52
C VAL A 33 22.16 8.50 19.94
N ARG A 34 23.31 7.89 19.63
CA ARG A 34 24.62 8.41 20.05
C ARG A 34 25.71 8.16 19.03
N ASP A 35 26.79 8.91 19.16
CA ASP A 35 28.01 8.67 18.40
C ASP A 35 28.70 7.42 18.93
N ALA A 36 29.00 6.48 18.04
CA ALA A 36 29.52 5.16 18.34
C ALA A 36 30.91 5.17 18.99
N VAL A 37 31.67 6.26 18.85
CA VAL A 37 33.05 6.39 19.32
C VAL A 37 33.13 7.17 20.63
N SER A 38 32.59 8.38 20.63
CA SER A 38 32.59 9.29 21.77
C SER A 38 31.48 9.00 22.78
N LEU A 39 30.44 8.26 22.38
CA LEU A 39 29.21 8.00 23.13
C LEU A 39 28.43 9.28 23.45
N ALA A 40 28.75 10.39 22.78
CA ALA A 40 28.01 11.64 22.91
C ALA A 40 26.61 11.48 22.29
N PRO A 41 25.58 12.12 22.86
CA PRO A 41 24.24 12.10 22.29
C PRO A 41 24.22 12.73 20.89
N VAL A 42 23.40 12.17 20.00
CA VAL A 42 23.23 12.67 18.63
C VAL A 42 21.79 13.10 18.43
N GLY A 43 21.57 14.42 18.49
CA GLY A 43 20.28 15.02 18.16
C GLY A 43 20.03 15.19 16.66
N CYS A 44 18.75 15.40 16.32
CA CYS A 44 18.23 15.56 14.97
C CYS A 44 18.42 14.30 14.09
N ALA A 45 18.66 13.14 14.67
CA ALA A 45 18.71 11.89 13.91
C ALA A 45 17.30 11.41 13.63
N SER A 46 16.99 11.14 12.36
CA SER A 46 15.72 10.59 11.94
C SER A 46 15.75 9.07 12.00
N LEU A 47 14.76 8.49 12.68
CA LEU A 47 14.45 7.07 12.67
C LEU A 47 13.06 6.89 12.06
N LYS A 48 12.93 6.06 11.02
CA LYS A 48 11.65 5.86 10.33
C LYS A 48 11.32 4.39 10.27
N THR A 49 10.13 4.00 10.75
CA THR A 49 9.66 2.60 10.65
C THR A 49 9.37 2.20 9.20
N VAL A 50 9.20 0.90 8.95
CA VAL A 50 8.88 0.35 7.63
C VAL A 50 7.60 0.95 7.01
N ASN A 51 6.58 1.26 7.82
CA ASN A 51 5.35 1.94 7.39
C ASN A 51 5.47 3.48 7.50
N ALA A 52 6.68 4.01 7.30
CA ALA A 52 6.98 5.43 7.18
C ALA A 52 6.61 6.31 8.40
N ILE A 53 6.56 5.76 9.63
CA ILE A 53 6.35 6.59 10.83
C ILE A 53 7.68 7.25 11.22
N PRO A 54 7.80 8.59 11.16
CA PRO A 54 9.04 9.27 11.47
C PRO A 54 9.17 9.57 12.97
N PHE A 55 10.38 9.44 13.47
CA PHE A 55 10.82 9.88 14.80
C PHE A 55 12.11 10.66 14.64
N THR A 56 12.33 11.67 15.50
CA THR A 56 13.55 12.48 15.47
C THR A 56 14.12 12.58 16.87
N SER A 57 15.42 12.30 17.02
CA SER A 57 16.06 12.42 18.32
C SER A 57 16.20 13.88 18.76
N ASP A 58 15.99 14.11 20.05
CA ASP A 58 16.09 15.42 20.65
C ASP A 58 17.55 15.83 20.93
N VAL A 59 17.79 16.96 21.61
CA VAL A 59 19.16 17.44 21.90
C VAL A 59 19.99 16.47 22.75
N ASN A 60 19.33 15.61 23.53
CA ASN A 60 19.96 14.57 24.34
C ASN A 60 20.08 13.25 23.60
N GLY A 61 19.72 13.21 22.31
CA GLY A 61 19.77 12.00 21.51
C GLY A 61 18.64 11.03 21.83
N GLU A 62 17.61 11.44 22.56
CA GLU A 62 16.54 10.54 22.99
C GLU A 62 15.33 10.60 22.04
N ILE A 63 14.61 9.48 21.95
CA ILE A 63 13.31 9.34 21.29
C ILE A 63 12.39 8.54 22.22
N ALA A 64 11.19 9.05 22.46
CA ALA A 64 10.12 8.33 23.14
C ALA A 64 9.29 7.55 22.10
N PHE A 65 9.46 6.23 22.04
CA PHE A 65 8.76 5.38 21.08
C PHE A 65 7.57 4.67 21.74
N TYR A 66 6.38 4.83 21.15
CA TYR A 66 5.22 4.02 21.47
C TYR A 66 4.27 3.90 20.28
N GLU A 67 4.12 2.69 19.78
CA GLU A 67 3.14 2.33 18.75
C GLU A 67 2.45 1.03 19.16
N PRO A 68 1.17 1.06 19.62
CA PRO A 68 0.51 -0.10 20.21
C PRO A 68 0.56 -1.39 19.37
N GLY A 69 0.49 -1.26 18.05
CA GLY A 69 0.59 -2.41 17.12
C GLY A 69 2.01 -2.92 16.88
N LEU A 70 3.03 -2.14 17.24
CA LEU A 70 4.44 -2.40 16.97
C LEU A 70 5.27 -2.68 18.23
N MET A 71 4.66 -2.63 19.41
CA MET A 71 5.31 -3.05 20.66
C MET A 71 5.55 -4.57 20.68
N ASP A 72 6.47 -4.98 21.56
CA ASP A 72 6.84 -6.37 21.88
C ASP A 72 7.30 -7.21 20.69
N GLN A 73 7.99 -6.56 19.75
CA GLN A 73 8.56 -7.22 18.57
C GLN A 73 9.79 -6.50 18.04
N ALA A 74 10.54 -7.20 17.20
CA ALA A 74 11.67 -6.64 16.49
C ALA A 74 11.17 -5.70 15.38
N LEU A 75 11.74 -4.50 15.34
CA LEU A 75 11.45 -3.45 14.38
C LEU A 75 12.70 -3.10 13.58
N TRP A 76 12.47 -2.68 12.35
CA TRP A 76 13.43 -2.05 11.47
C TRP A 76 13.16 -0.55 11.43
N PHE A 77 14.22 0.23 11.57
CA PHE A 77 14.22 1.67 11.40
C PHE A 77 15.21 2.05 10.31
N ASP A 78 14.77 2.78 9.29
CA ASP A 78 15.68 3.55 8.45
C ASP A 78 16.24 4.70 9.29
N VAL A 79 17.56 4.90 9.24
CA VAL A 79 18.25 5.87 10.07
C VAL A 79 19.01 6.87 9.22
N ALA A 80 18.79 8.15 9.47
CA ALA A 80 19.46 9.23 8.76
C ALA A 80 19.84 10.38 9.68
N ARG A 81 21.07 10.87 9.56
CA ARG A 81 21.54 12.11 10.16
C ARG A 81 22.70 12.63 9.33
N GLU A 82 22.61 13.86 8.83
CA GLU A 82 23.73 14.48 8.11
C GLU A 82 24.98 14.50 9.00
N GLY A 83 26.18 14.29 8.46
CA GLY A 83 27.39 14.16 9.29
C GLY A 83 27.58 12.81 9.96
N TYR A 84 26.66 11.87 9.78
CA TYR A 84 26.73 10.54 10.37
C TYR A 84 26.31 9.45 9.37
N CYS A 85 26.75 8.23 9.64
CA CYS A 85 26.40 6.99 8.94
C CYS A 85 26.09 5.91 10.00
N SER A 86 25.20 4.95 9.72
CA SER A 86 24.94 3.85 10.67
C SER A 86 25.61 2.54 10.23
N ASN A 87 25.35 2.08 9.02
CA ASN A 87 25.95 0.90 8.39
C ASN A 87 25.76 0.95 6.86
N ALA A 88 26.10 -0.13 6.14
CA ALA A 88 26.03 -0.19 4.68
C ALA A 88 24.62 -0.01 4.09
N PHE A 89 23.58 -0.15 4.92
CA PHE A 89 22.17 -0.12 4.52
C PHE A 89 21.37 0.95 5.28
N ASN A 90 22.05 1.80 6.07
CA ASN A 90 21.45 2.89 6.83
C ASN A 90 20.23 2.50 7.68
N PHE A 91 20.28 1.36 8.38
CA PHE A 91 19.18 0.93 9.26
C PHE A 91 19.63 0.57 10.68
N ALA A 92 18.67 0.55 11.61
CA ALA A 92 18.80 -0.03 12.93
C ALA A 92 17.71 -1.08 13.15
N SER A 93 18.01 -2.08 13.99
CA SER A 93 17.04 -3.07 14.42
C SER A 93 16.95 -3.07 15.94
N LEU A 94 15.74 -2.86 16.46
CA LEU A 94 15.47 -2.81 17.90
C LEU A 94 14.29 -3.71 18.23
N THR A 95 14.36 -4.42 19.35
CA THR A 95 13.17 -5.09 19.90
C THR A 95 12.47 -4.11 20.80
N SER A 96 11.39 -3.51 20.32
CA SER A 96 10.61 -2.56 21.12
C SER A 96 9.85 -3.37 22.17
N THR A 97 10.05 -3.07 23.44
CA THR A 97 9.32 -3.67 24.56
C THR A 97 8.86 -2.53 25.43
N GLN A 98 7.60 -2.53 25.85
CA GLN A 98 7.08 -1.41 26.63
C GLN A 98 7.87 -1.22 27.94
N GLY A 99 8.26 0.02 28.24
CA GLY A 99 9.18 0.38 29.33
C GLY A 99 10.63 -0.08 29.16
N GLY A 100 10.97 -0.71 28.04
CA GLY A 100 12.34 -1.10 27.70
C GLY A 100 13.14 0.05 27.08
N SER A 101 14.38 -0.25 26.67
CA SER A 101 15.20 0.69 25.92
C SER A 101 16.05 0.02 24.84
N GLY A 102 16.46 0.81 23.85
CA GLY A 102 17.33 0.43 22.75
C GLY A 102 18.34 1.53 22.44
N THR A 103 19.43 1.16 21.76
CA THR A 103 20.47 2.13 21.37
C THR A 103 20.74 2.04 19.87
N VAL A 104 20.84 3.20 19.23
CA VAL A 104 21.29 3.34 17.84
C VAL A 104 22.62 4.07 17.83
N ASP A 105 23.66 3.33 17.47
CA ASP A 105 25.01 3.86 17.33
C ASP A 105 25.21 4.39 15.90
N LEU A 106 25.62 5.66 15.80
CA LEU A 106 25.97 6.34 14.55
C LEU A 106 27.45 6.69 14.53
N TYR A 107 28.08 6.65 13.36
CA TYR A 107 29.49 6.96 13.20
C TYR A 107 29.64 8.30 12.50
N ALA A 108 30.38 9.23 13.10
CA ALA A 108 30.64 10.52 12.50
C ALA A 108 31.36 10.41 11.14
N ILE A 109 31.01 11.32 10.24
CA ILE A 109 31.70 11.57 8.98
C ILE A 109 32.77 12.61 9.25
N ASP A 110 34.03 12.26 8.99
CA ASP A 110 35.17 13.13 9.26
C ASP A 110 35.29 14.29 8.24
N GLY A 111 36.24 15.19 8.46
CA GLY A 111 36.49 16.33 7.57
C GLY A 111 36.95 15.95 6.16
N SER A 112 37.25 14.68 5.89
CA SER A 112 37.52 14.15 4.55
C SER A 112 36.27 13.62 3.85
N GLY A 113 35.11 13.65 4.52
CA GLY A 113 33.85 13.13 4.01
C GLY A 113 33.73 11.61 4.14
N ILE A 114 34.54 10.98 4.99
CA ILE A 114 34.57 9.53 5.17
C ILE A 114 33.96 9.15 6.53
N CYS A 115 33.05 8.21 6.47
CA CYS A 115 32.38 7.57 7.61
C CYS A 115 33.38 6.82 8.50
N ALA A 116 33.37 7.08 9.82
CA ALA A 116 34.24 6.43 10.80
C ALA A 116 33.85 4.96 11.12
N HIS A 117 32.84 4.41 10.44
CA HIS A 117 32.40 3.04 10.65
C HIS A 117 33.55 2.05 10.34
N PRO A 118 33.81 1.04 11.18
CA PRO A 118 34.94 0.11 11.03
C PRO A 118 34.99 -0.62 9.68
N ALA A 119 33.83 -0.88 9.08
CA ALA A 119 33.74 -1.52 7.77
C ALA A 119 34.07 -0.58 6.58
N CYS A 120 34.22 0.73 6.79
CA CYS A 120 34.64 1.68 5.76
C CYS A 120 36.16 1.74 5.57
N ALA A 121 36.93 1.60 6.66
CA ALA A 121 38.40 1.68 6.59
C ALA A 121 39.05 0.68 5.59
N PRO A 122 38.62 -0.59 5.47
CA PRO A 122 39.21 -1.54 4.53
C PRO A 122 38.84 -1.27 3.06
N VAL A 123 37.73 -0.57 2.81
CA VAL A 123 37.14 -0.41 1.46
C VAL A 123 37.33 0.99 0.88
N CYS A 124 37.96 1.91 1.64
CA CYS A 124 38.24 3.27 1.19
C CYS A 124 39.74 3.61 1.08
N PRO A 125 40.59 2.83 0.36
CA PRO A 125 41.96 3.23 0.08
C PRO A 125 42.00 4.25 -1.09
N GLY A 126 41.72 5.53 -0.81
CA GLY A 126 41.78 6.61 -1.80
C GLY A 126 40.44 6.92 -2.48
N ALA A 127 40.43 7.13 -3.81
CA ALA A 127 39.31 7.73 -4.55
C ALA A 127 38.12 6.79 -4.89
N SER A 128 38.07 5.57 -4.36
CA SER A 128 37.08 4.52 -4.71
C SER A 128 36.28 4.01 -3.51
N CYS A 129 35.84 4.91 -2.64
CA CYS A 129 35.07 4.56 -1.45
C CYS A 129 33.60 4.29 -1.81
N PRO A 130 32.94 3.25 -1.26
CA PRO A 130 31.51 3.03 -1.45
C PRO A 130 30.67 4.23 -0.99
N ALA A 131 29.56 4.50 -1.67
CA ALA A 131 28.71 5.65 -1.37
C ALA A 131 28.22 5.70 0.09
N TRP A 132 27.94 4.54 0.71
CA TRP A 132 27.51 4.47 2.12
C TRP A 132 28.61 4.83 3.12
N CYS A 133 29.88 4.84 2.70
CA CYS A 133 31.02 5.30 3.48
C CYS A 133 31.35 6.77 3.26
N GLN A 134 30.63 7.43 2.36
CA GLN A 134 30.84 8.82 1.99
C GLN A 134 29.67 9.67 2.46
N GLY A 135 29.93 10.92 2.80
CA GLY A 135 28.86 11.90 2.99
C GLY A 135 29.40 13.27 3.36
N THR A 136 28.50 14.18 3.71
CA THR A 136 28.87 15.52 4.16
C THR A 136 29.25 15.47 5.65
N PRO A 137 30.34 16.13 6.07
CA PRO A 137 30.66 16.32 7.49
C PRO A 137 29.50 17.03 8.20
N ASP A 138 29.35 16.81 9.51
CA ASP A 138 28.26 17.40 10.28
C ASP A 138 28.27 18.93 10.14
N PRO A 139 27.18 19.55 9.63
CA PRO A 139 27.09 21.01 9.53
C PRO A 139 27.15 21.71 10.90
N GLY A 140 27.05 20.96 12.00
CA GLY A 140 27.04 21.48 13.37
C GLY A 140 25.63 21.83 13.86
N THR A 141 25.56 22.26 15.12
CA THR A 141 24.37 22.52 15.96
C THR A 141 23.03 22.05 15.40
N CYS A 142 22.59 20.88 15.89
CA CYS A 142 21.19 20.49 15.87
C CYS A 142 20.37 21.49 16.73
N ALA A 143 19.27 22.00 16.18
CA ALA A 143 18.37 22.93 16.86
C ALA A 143 17.23 22.23 17.62
N ALA A 144 17.36 20.93 17.91
CA ALA A 144 16.36 20.19 18.66
C ALA A 144 16.22 20.71 20.09
N ASP A 145 15.00 20.60 20.64
CA ASP A 145 14.70 20.85 22.04
C ASP A 145 14.94 19.57 22.88
N ASP A 146 14.39 19.51 24.10
CA ASP A 146 14.47 18.35 25.01
C ASP A 146 13.12 17.60 25.14
N TYR A 147 12.25 17.72 24.13
CA TYR A 147 10.87 17.24 24.22
C TYR A 147 10.76 15.73 24.41
N GLU A 148 11.53 14.94 23.67
CA GLU A 148 11.52 13.48 23.79
C GLU A 148 12.01 13.04 25.17
N THR A 149 13.03 13.69 25.71
CA THR A 149 13.51 13.49 27.09
C THR A 149 12.39 13.78 28.11
N ARG A 150 11.59 14.83 27.89
CA ARG A 150 10.44 15.16 28.75
C ARG A 150 9.30 14.16 28.60
N LEU A 151 9.06 13.64 27.39
CA LEU A 151 8.10 12.55 27.16
C LEU A 151 8.50 11.29 27.92
N LEU A 152 9.76 10.87 27.86
CA LEU A 152 10.27 9.70 28.60
C LEU A 152 10.14 9.85 30.12
N ALA A 153 10.16 11.08 30.63
CA ALA A 153 9.95 11.36 32.05
C ALA A 153 8.46 11.33 32.48
N ALA A 154 7.54 11.35 31.52
CA ALA A 154 6.10 11.27 31.74
C ALA A 154 5.59 9.83 31.53
N PRO A 155 4.50 9.41 32.21
CA PRO A 155 3.84 8.15 31.89
C PRO A 155 3.27 8.16 30.47
N LEU A 156 3.03 6.99 29.88
CA LEU A 156 2.30 6.93 28.62
C LEU A 156 0.88 7.54 28.78
N PRO A 157 0.42 8.34 27.79
CA PRO A 157 -0.93 8.88 27.82
C PRO A 157 -1.97 7.76 27.80
N THR A 158 -3.01 7.91 28.60
CA THR A 158 -4.22 7.08 28.56
C THR A 158 -5.28 7.76 27.71
N ALA A 159 -6.38 7.05 27.38
CA ALA A 159 -7.45 7.60 26.55
C ALA A 159 -7.98 8.98 26.99
N GLY A 160 -8.01 9.25 28.31
CA GLY A 160 -8.47 10.53 28.85
C GLY A 160 -7.44 11.67 28.80
N ASP A 161 -6.19 11.38 28.42
CA ASP A 161 -5.12 12.37 28.29
C ASP A 161 -5.05 12.96 26.87
N TYR A 162 -5.66 12.30 25.89
CA TYR A 162 -5.76 12.77 24.51
C TYR A 162 -6.90 13.76 24.32
N ASP A 163 -6.73 14.70 23.39
CA ASP A 163 -7.86 15.38 22.74
C ASP A 163 -8.26 14.57 21.49
N ARG A 164 -9.55 14.26 21.36
CA ARG A 164 -10.06 13.60 20.16
C ARG A 164 -10.36 14.63 19.09
N ILE A 165 -9.58 14.64 18.01
CA ILE A 165 -9.93 15.39 16.80
C ILE A 165 -10.54 14.41 15.79
N GLU A 166 -11.82 14.61 15.46
CA GLU A 166 -12.54 13.81 14.48
C GLU A 166 -12.75 14.62 13.20
N VAL A 167 -12.22 14.15 12.08
CA VAL A 167 -12.41 14.75 10.76
C VAL A 167 -13.54 14.01 10.05
N VAL A 168 -14.61 14.74 9.71
CA VAL A 168 -15.82 14.17 9.09
C VAL A 168 -16.13 14.81 7.75
N ASP A 169 -16.63 14.01 6.81
CA ASP A 169 -17.27 14.50 5.61
C ASP A 169 -18.62 15.14 6.00
N VAL A 170 -18.82 16.40 5.62
CA VAL A 170 -20.03 17.16 5.95
C VAL A 170 -21.30 16.59 5.29
N ASP A 171 -21.17 15.88 4.17
CA ASP A 171 -22.31 15.37 3.41
C ASP A 171 -22.78 14.01 3.94
N THR A 172 -21.84 13.14 4.36
CA THR A 172 -22.16 11.78 4.81
C THR A 172 -22.05 11.60 6.32
N GLY A 173 -21.36 12.50 7.03
CA GLY A 173 -21.03 12.39 8.44
C GLY A 173 -19.99 11.31 8.75
N ARG A 174 -19.41 10.66 7.74
CA ARG A 174 -18.39 9.62 7.90
C ARG A 174 -17.05 10.25 8.26
N GLY A 175 -16.30 9.59 9.13
CA GLY A 175 -14.91 9.95 9.40
C GLY A 175 -14.02 9.74 8.16
N VAL A 176 -13.21 10.74 7.81
CA VAL A 176 -12.39 10.71 6.58
C VAL A 176 -10.98 10.24 6.91
N PRO A 177 -10.50 9.11 6.34
CA PRO A 177 -9.16 8.61 6.58
C PRO A 177 -8.10 9.43 5.85
N ALA A 178 -6.85 9.37 6.32
CA ALA A 178 -5.66 9.96 5.69
C ALA A 178 -5.68 11.50 5.55
N VAL A 179 -6.45 12.21 6.38
CA VAL A 179 -6.40 13.67 6.43
C VAL A 179 -5.22 14.09 7.31
N GLU A 180 -4.33 14.91 6.76
CA GLU A 180 -3.24 15.53 7.51
C GLU A 180 -3.75 16.73 8.30
N LEU A 181 -3.43 16.74 9.60
CA LEU A 181 -3.53 17.87 10.50
C LEU A 181 -2.11 18.27 10.89
N ARG A 182 -1.56 19.31 10.27
CA ARG A 182 -0.21 19.79 10.56
C ARG A 182 -0.24 20.91 11.57
N SER A 183 0.29 20.63 12.76
CA SER A 183 0.56 21.63 13.80
C SER A 183 1.96 22.26 13.60
N PRO A 184 2.32 23.31 14.34
CA PRO A 184 3.68 23.87 14.30
C PRO A 184 4.79 22.88 14.70
N ARG A 185 4.46 21.82 15.46
CA ARG A 185 5.43 20.85 15.98
C ARG A 185 5.50 19.57 15.13
N ALA A 186 4.35 19.05 14.74
CA ALA A 186 4.24 17.77 14.05
C ALA A 186 2.99 17.68 13.17
N SER A 187 3.03 16.75 12.22
CA SER A 187 1.89 16.33 11.41
C SER A 187 1.24 15.09 12.01
N PHE A 188 -0.10 15.06 11.98
CA PHE A 188 -0.93 13.95 12.40
C PHE A 188 -1.81 13.53 11.24
N TRP A 189 -2.06 12.23 11.07
CA TRP A 189 -2.96 11.73 10.03
C TRP A 189 -4.11 10.98 10.67
N THR A 190 -5.33 11.26 10.23
CA THR A 190 -6.50 10.53 10.72
C THR A 190 -6.39 9.04 10.43
N ASP A 191 -6.82 8.22 11.38
CA ASP A 191 -6.97 6.78 11.17
C ASP A 191 -8.18 6.45 10.26
N SER A 192 -8.48 5.16 10.07
CA SER A 192 -9.56 4.71 9.18
C SER A 192 -10.97 5.13 9.63
N ALA A 193 -11.13 5.60 10.87
CA ALA A 193 -12.39 6.15 11.36
C ALA A 193 -12.40 7.69 11.39
N GLY A 194 -11.39 8.35 10.80
CA GLY A 194 -11.29 9.80 10.76
C GLY A 194 -10.78 10.43 12.07
N ASN A 195 -10.20 9.66 12.99
CA ASN A 195 -9.77 10.18 14.30
C ASN A 195 -8.26 10.44 14.36
N VAL A 196 -7.89 11.48 15.09
CA VAL A 196 -6.54 11.71 15.62
C VAL A 196 -6.62 11.73 17.14
N ALA A 197 -5.77 10.94 17.79
CA ALA A 197 -5.54 10.98 19.24
C ALA A 197 -4.47 12.05 19.51
N TYR A 198 -4.89 13.33 19.60
CA TYR A 198 -3.95 14.44 19.70
C TYR A 198 -3.37 14.55 21.11
N PHE A 199 -2.05 14.55 21.18
CA PHE A 199 -1.30 14.79 22.41
C PHE A 199 0.01 15.49 22.07
N ASP A 200 0.22 16.64 22.69
CA ASP A 200 1.45 17.42 22.62
C ASP A 200 1.73 17.99 24.02
N LEU A 201 2.86 17.66 24.62
CA LEU A 201 3.18 18.09 25.99
C LEU A 201 3.20 19.61 26.15
N ASP A 202 3.55 20.35 25.09
CA ASP A 202 3.76 21.79 25.15
C ASP A 202 2.51 22.56 24.72
N ALA A 203 1.65 21.97 23.90
CA ALA A 203 0.53 22.66 23.27
C ALA A 203 -0.86 22.21 23.75
N LEU A 204 -1.02 21.00 24.31
CA LEU A 204 -2.31 20.53 24.82
C LEU A 204 -2.85 21.46 25.91
N GLY A 205 -4.14 21.80 25.84
CA GLY A 205 -4.76 22.80 26.74
C GLY A 205 -4.71 24.23 26.21
N GLN A 206 -4.22 24.42 24.99
CA GLN A 206 -4.15 25.71 24.30
C GLN A 206 -4.96 25.69 22.99
N ASN A 207 -5.15 26.87 22.42
CA ASN A 207 -5.64 26.99 21.05
C ASN A 207 -4.51 26.64 20.08
N VAL A 208 -4.69 25.60 19.28
CA VAL A 208 -3.70 25.12 18.32
C VAL A 208 -4.27 25.29 16.91
N THR A 209 -3.50 25.94 16.04
CA THR A 209 -3.82 26.03 14.61
C THR A 209 -3.23 24.84 13.87
N PHE A 210 -4.06 24.17 13.09
CA PHE A 210 -3.69 23.09 12.21
C PHE A 210 -3.91 23.49 10.77
N GLU A 211 -2.87 23.38 9.94
CA GLU A 211 -3.05 23.34 8.49
C GLU A 211 -3.62 21.98 8.11
N VAL A 212 -4.61 21.96 7.21
CA VAL A 212 -5.35 20.74 6.86
C VAL A 212 -5.13 20.42 5.40
N SER A 213 -4.71 19.18 5.11
CA SER A 213 -4.46 18.71 3.75
C SER A 213 -4.99 17.28 3.57
N SER A 214 -5.57 17.00 2.41
CA SER A 214 -6.04 15.67 2.04
C SER A 214 -6.21 15.56 0.54
N HIS A 215 -5.83 14.42 -0.04
CA HIS A 215 -6.26 14.10 -1.40
C HIS A 215 -7.78 14.05 -1.47
N GLY A 216 -8.36 14.75 -2.43
CA GLY A 216 -9.78 14.71 -2.74
C GLY A 216 -10.72 15.41 -1.75
N TYR A 217 -10.21 16.04 -0.69
CA TYR A 217 -11.02 16.73 0.30
C TYR A 217 -10.45 18.11 0.62
N GLU A 218 -11.34 19.06 0.86
CA GLU A 218 -11.02 20.39 1.37
C GLU A 218 -11.77 20.68 2.66
N LEU A 219 -11.27 21.59 3.49
CA LEU A 219 -12.01 22.07 4.65
C LEU A 219 -13.35 22.68 4.20
N ALA A 220 -14.44 22.33 4.89
CA ALA A 220 -15.78 22.81 4.54
C ALA A 220 -15.92 24.35 4.64
N SER A 221 -15.05 24.99 5.41
CA SER A 221 -14.94 26.45 5.51
C SER A 221 -14.31 27.11 4.28
N GLY A 222 -13.58 26.35 3.45
CA GLY A 222 -12.74 26.85 2.35
C GLY A 222 -11.42 27.48 2.80
N ALA A 223 -11.10 27.47 4.10
CA ALA A 223 -9.82 27.92 4.63
C ALA A 223 -8.76 26.81 4.54
N PRO A 224 -7.45 27.12 4.53
CA PRO A 224 -6.39 26.10 4.56
C PRO A 224 -6.09 25.58 5.97
N GLU A 225 -6.61 26.24 7.00
CA GLU A 225 -6.30 25.96 8.41
C GLU A 225 -7.53 26.08 9.31
N VAL A 226 -7.46 25.43 10.46
CA VAL A 226 -8.46 25.48 11.53
C VAL A 226 -7.77 25.64 12.88
N THR A 227 -8.31 26.49 13.76
CA THR A 227 -7.83 26.63 15.13
C THR A 227 -8.79 25.91 16.08
N LEU A 228 -8.25 24.95 16.84
CA LEU A 228 -9.00 24.11 17.78
C LEU A 228 -8.60 24.43 19.23
N ALA A 229 -9.56 24.39 20.15
CA ALA A 229 -9.34 24.66 21.58
C ALA A 229 -9.03 23.35 22.32
N THR A 230 -7.81 22.84 22.12
CA THR A 230 -7.43 21.49 22.59
C THR A 230 -7.41 21.36 24.11
N SER A 231 -7.77 20.19 24.63
CA SER A 231 -7.73 19.84 26.05
C SER A 231 -7.67 18.33 26.29
N ALA A 232 -7.08 17.90 27.41
CA ALA A 232 -7.11 16.48 27.78
C ALA A 232 -8.55 16.00 27.98
N GLY A 233 -8.94 14.92 27.28
CA GLY A 233 -10.30 14.41 27.23
C GLY A 233 -11.25 15.26 26.38
N GLY A 234 -10.71 16.22 25.62
CA GLY A 234 -11.44 17.08 24.70
C GLY A 234 -11.97 16.32 23.49
N TYR A 235 -12.88 16.99 22.76
CA TYR A 235 -13.46 16.45 21.54
C TYR A 235 -13.78 17.58 20.58
N GLU A 236 -13.05 17.58 19.46
CA GLU A 236 -13.11 18.58 18.41
C GLU A 236 -13.54 17.92 17.09
N VAL A 237 -14.38 18.62 16.32
CA VAL A 237 -14.86 18.14 15.01
C VAL A 237 -14.36 19.08 13.92
N VAL A 238 -13.68 18.51 12.93
CA VAL A 238 -13.22 19.21 11.73
C VAL A 238 -14.04 18.71 10.55
N SER A 239 -14.87 19.58 9.98
CA SER A 239 -15.66 19.21 8.80
C SER A 239 -14.90 19.47 7.51
N VAL A 240 -14.80 18.45 6.68
CA VAL A 240 -14.28 18.52 5.30
C VAL A 240 -15.39 18.21 4.31
N ARG A 241 -15.15 18.46 3.03
CA ARG A 241 -16.02 18.07 1.92
C ARG A 241 -15.18 17.51 0.78
N ARG A 242 -15.73 16.57 0.02
CA ARG A 242 -15.13 16.12 -1.23
C ARG A 242 -15.06 17.28 -2.22
N VAL A 243 -13.93 17.41 -2.93
CA VAL A 243 -13.84 18.40 -4.01
C VAL A 243 -14.71 17.96 -5.19
N THR A 244 -15.15 18.90 -6.03
CA THR A 244 -16.20 18.65 -7.06
C THR A 244 -15.86 17.54 -8.06
N GLU A 245 -14.57 17.27 -8.31
CA GLU A 245 -14.11 16.21 -9.21
C GLU A 245 -14.07 14.82 -8.56
N GLU A 246 -14.16 14.73 -7.22
CA GLU A 246 -14.18 13.47 -6.48
C GLU A 246 -15.60 12.98 -6.32
N ARG A 247 -15.87 11.80 -6.86
CA ARG A 247 -17.20 11.15 -6.79
C ARG A 247 -17.19 9.95 -5.88
N ALA A 248 -16.07 9.25 -5.77
CA ALA A 248 -15.96 8.12 -4.87
C ALA A 248 -15.62 8.57 -3.45
N GLU A 249 -16.28 7.98 -2.47
CA GLU A 249 -16.01 8.19 -1.05
C GLU A 249 -14.90 7.25 -0.58
N ARG A 250 -13.80 7.84 -0.07
CA ARG A 250 -12.72 7.10 0.59
C ARG A 250 -13.20 6.52 1.92
N LEU A 251 -13.12 5.21 2.09
CA LEU A 251 -13.64 4.51 3.28
C LEU A 251 -12.57 4.27 4.35
N TYR A 252 -11.61 3.38 4.08
CA TYR A 252 -10.59 2.96 5.04
C TYR A 252 -9.43 2.22 4.35
N ARG A 253 -8.34 1.95 5.08
CA ARG A 253 -7.31 0.99 4.63
C ARG A 253 -7.76 -0.44 4.90
N VAL A 254 -7.65 -1.31 3.89
CA VAL A 254 -7.94 -2.75 4.04
C VAL A 254 -6.75 -3.48 4.65
N THR A 255 -5.52 -3.04 4.34
CA THR A 255 -4.28 -3.68 4.78
C THR A 255 -3.43 -2.74 5.64
N GLY A 256 -2.38 -3.30 6.26
CA GLY A 256 -1.33 -2.54 6.94
C GLY A 256 -1.51 -2.41 8.44
N ALA A 257 -0.50 -1.83 9.07
CA ALA A 257 -0.49 -1.60 10.50
C ALA A 257 -1.23 -0.30 10.87
N GLY A 258 -1.85 -0.31 12.04
CA GLY A 258 -2.48 0.85 12.66
C GLY A 258 -3.70 1.39 11.91
N ILE A 259 -4.51 0.51 11.29
CA ILE A 259 -5.73 0.89 10.55
C ILE A 259 -6.64 1.78 11.42
N TYR A 260 -6.81 1.43 12.70
CA TYR A 260 -7.61 2.18 13.68
C TYR A 260 -6.78 2.58 14.91
N ARG A 261 -5.50 2.92 14.71
CA ARG A 261 -4.53 3.17 15.80
C ARG A 261 -5.02 4.24 16.78
N ASP A 262 -5.45 5.39 16.26
CA ASP A 262 -5.87 6.51 17.09
C ASP A 262 -7.22 6.25 17.79
N SER A 263 -8.15 5.57 17.11
CA SER A 263 -9.40 5.10 17.71
C SER A 263 -9.15 4.17 18.89
N VAL A 264 -8.17 3.26 18.80
CA VAL A 264 -7.79 2.39 19.92
C VAL A 264 -7.19 3.18 21.08
N LEU A 265 -6.31 4.15 20.81
CA LEU A 265 -5.74 5.01 21.87
C LEU A 265 -6.80 5.83 22.60
N LEU A 266 -7.80 6.31 21.87
CA LEU A 266 -8.96 7.02 22.40
C LEU A 266 -9.97 6.11 23.12
N GLY A 267 -9.77 4.78 23.10
CA GLY A 267 -10.69 3.81 23.69
C GLY A 267 -12.03 3.71 22.94
N LEU A 268 -12.06 4.09 21.66
CA LEU A 268 -13.24 4.02 20.80
C LEU A 268 -13.48 2.60 20.29
N PRO A 269 -14.73 2.23 19.98
CA PRO A 269 -15.03 0.98 19.30
C PRO A 269 -14.39 0.97 17.90
N VAL A 270 -13.87 -0.19 17.51
CA VAL A 270 -13.28 -0.42 16.19
C VAL A 270 -13.94 -1.63 15.53
N PRO A 271 -14.17 -1.60 14.20
CA PRO A 271 -15.05 -2.58 13.55
C PRO A 271 -14.38 -3.92 13.24
N ILE A 272 -13.05 -3.97 13.16
CA ILE A 272 -12.29 -5.16 12.74
C ILE A 272 -11.58 -5.86 13.90
N ALA A 273 -11.34 -7.15 13.76
CA ALA A 273 -10.74 -8.02 14.78
C ALA A 273 -9.27 -7.66 15.07
N HIS A 274 -8.53 -7.18 14.07
CA HIS A 274 -7.11 -6.86 14.16
C HIS A 274 -6.84 -5.40 13.77
N PRO A 275 -7.23 -4.42 14.60
CA PRO A 275 -7.19 -2.98 14.28
C PRO A 275 -5.79 -2.36 14.25
N LEU A 276 -4.82 -2.99 14.94
CA LEU A 276 -3.48 -2.46 15.16
C LEU A 276 -2.42 -3.14 14.29
N LEU A 277 -2.46 -4.47 14.18
CA LEU A 277 -1.54 -5.25 13.35
C LEU A 277 -2.17 -6.63 13.10
N ASN A 278 -2.21 -7.06 11.84
CA ASN A 278 -2.65 -8.39 11.46
C ASN A 278 -1.53 -9.09 10.68
N ALA A 279 -1.19 -10.32 11.07
CA ALA A 279 -0.17 -11.15 10.41
C ALA A 279 1.17 -10.44 10.09
N LYS A 280 1.58 -9.48 10.93
CA LYS A 280 2.79 -8.65 10.75
C LYS A 280 2.82 -7.85 9.44
N VAL A 281 1.66 -7.52 8.88
CA VAL A 281 1.58 -6.71 7.65
C VAL A 281 1.76 -5.23 7.97
N MET A 282 2.80 -4.61 7.39
CA MET A 282 3.03 -3.16 7.46
C MET A 282 2.55 -2.43 6.20
N GLY A 283 2.66 -3.10 5.05
CA GLY A 283 2.25 -2.63 3.74
C GLY A 283 2.08 -3.80 2.76
N GLN A 284 1.17 -3.67 1.80
CA GLN A 284 0.91 -4.61 0.72
C GLN A 284 0.50 -3.89 -0.55
N ASP A 285 1.00 -4.36 -1.69
CA ASP A 285 0.61 -3.86 -2.98
C ASP A 285 -0.23 -4.86 -3.80
N THR A 286 -0.88 -4.32 -4.84
CA THR A 286 -1.52 -5.07 -5.92
C THR A 286 -2.54 -6.10 -5.43
N THR A 287 -3.74 -5.64 -5.10
CA THR A 287 -4.83 -6.55 -4.76
C THR A 287 -5.24 -7.44 -5.95
N GLN A 288 -5.56 -8.69 -5.64
CA GLN A 288 -6.28 -9.63 -6.51
C GLN A 288 -7.35 -10.27 -5.66
N SER A 289 -8.57 -10.39 -6.17
CA SER A 289 -9.68 -10.98 -5.42
C SER A 289 -10.63 -11.80 -6.29
N THR A 290 -11.18 -12.86 -5.71
CA THR A 290 -12.31 -13.60 -6.25
C THR A 290 -13.07 -14.28 -5.13
N VAL A 291 -14.30 -14.71 -5.38
CA VAL A 291 -14.98 -15.64 -4.48
C VAL A 291 -14.47 -17.05 -4.78
N TYR A 292 -14.09 -17.78 -3.74
CA TYR A 292 -13.67 -19.18 -3.84
C TYR A 292 -14.20 -19.96 -2.64
N GLN A 293 -14.90 -21.05 -2.90
CA GLN A 293 -15.55 -21.90 -1.88
C GLN A 293 -16.40 -21.10 -0.86
N GLY A 294 -17.10 -20.06 -1.35
CA GLY A 294 -18.01 -19.25 -0.54
C GLY A 294 -17.34 -18.18 0.33
N LYS A 295 -16.02 -17.95 0.19
CA LYS A 295 -15.28 -16.87 0.85
C LYS A 295 -14.70 -15.91 -0.18
N ALA A 296 -14.52 -14.65 0.19
CA ALA A 296 -13.64 -13.78 -0.57
C ALA A 296 -12.20 -14.25 -0.34
N PHE A 297 -11.49 -14.57 -1.42
CA PHE A 297 -10.08 -14.90 -1.41
C PHE A 297 -9.31 -13.71 -1.94
N PHE A 298 -8.31 -13.28 -1.19
CA PHE A 298 -7.41 -12.19 -1.56
C PHE A 298 -5.99 -12.70 -1.75
N ALA A 299 -5.31 -12.16 -2.76
CA ALA A 299 -3.87 -12.26 -2.93
C ALA A 299 -3.29 -10.87 -3.15
N TRP A 300 -2.11 -10.63 -2.60
CA TRP A 300 -1.35 -9.39 -2.75
C TRP A 300 0.08 -9.71 -3.16
N GLY A 301 0.75 -8.73 -3.75
CA GLY A 301 2.15 -8.81 -4.15
C GLY A 301 3.12 -8.70 -2.97
N ASP A 302 4.04 -7.77 -3.13
CA ASP A 302 5.12 -7.50 -2.18
C ASP A 302 4.50 -7.00 -0.86
N THR A 303 4.91 -7.65 0.23
CA THR A 303 4.38 -7.39 1.57
C THR A 303 5.52 -7.02 2.50
N THR A 304 5.43 -5.89 3.17
CA THR A 304 6.45 -5.43 4.11
C THR A 304 6.12 -5.82 5.55
N TRP A 305 7.15 -6.06 6.36
CA TRP A 305 7.03 -6.52 7.76
C TRP A 305 7.73 -5.56 8.73
N PRO A 306 7.40 -5.59 10.04
CA PRO A 306 7.99 -4.68 11.03
C PRO A 306 9.52 -4.76 11.06
N ILE A 307 10.10 -5.95 10.90
CA ILE A 307 11.55 -6.20 10.99
C ILE A 307 12.28 -6.17 9.65
N SER A 308 11.56 -6.01 8.53
CA SER A 308 12.18 -6.08 7.20
C SER A 308 11.36 -5.33 6.17
N ALA A 309 12.00 -4.35 5.53
CA ALA A 309 11.50 -3.72 4.31
C ALA A 309 11.39 -4.71 3.14
N LEU A 310 12.06 -5.87 3.21
CA LEU A 310 12.02 -6.95 2.20
C LEU A 310 11.14 -8.14 2.65
N GLY A 311 10.07 -7.89 3.43
CA GLY A 311 9.19 -8.87 4.10
C GLY A 311 8.89 -10.17 3.33
N ASN A 312 7.72 -10.26 2.68
CA ASN A 312 7.31 -11.39 1.85
C ASN A 312 7.07 -10.95 0.40
N PHE A 313 7.98 -11.35 -0.49
CA PHE A 313 7.96 -11.04 -1.93
C PHE A 313 7.60 -12.29 -2.76
N LYS A 314 6.94 -13.27 -2.12
CA LYS A 314 6.42 -14.50 -2.74
C LYS A 314 4.89 -14.52 -2.74
N ALA A 315 4.29 -13.33 -2.82
CA ALA A 315 2.88 -13.04 -2.60
C ALA A 315 2.39 -13.41 -1.19
N SER A 316 1.42 -12.65 -0.69
CA SER A 316 0.67 -12.96 0.53
C SER A 316 -0.80 -13.23 0.17
N GLY A 317 -1.53 -13.96 1.00
CA GLY A 317 -2.95 -14.19 0.79
C GLY A 317 -3.75 -14.25 2.09
N ALA A 318 -5.04 -14.01 1.97
CA ALA A 318 -6.00 -14.11 3.06
C ALA A 318 -7.37 -14.54 2.53
N THR A 319 -8.24 -14.96 3.43
CA THR A 319 -9.68 -15.08 3.15
C THR A 319 -10.49 -14.13 4.02
N ALA A 320 -11.69 -13.80 3.60
CA ALA A 320 -12.69 -13.14 4.42
C ALA A 320 -14.07 -13.79 4.19
N ASP A 321 -14.87 -13.87 5.24
CA ASP A 321 -16.30 -14.20 5.07
C ASP A 321 -17.02 -13.10 4.29
N LEU A 322 -17.97 -13.50 3.44
CA LEU A 322 -18.76 -12.56 2.65
C LEU A 322 -19.82 -11.86 3.53
N PRO A 323 -20.20 -10.60 3.19
CA PRO A 323 -21.33 -9.93 3.84
C PRO A 323 -22.59 -10.80 3.80
N GLY A 324 -23.30 -10.89 4.92
CA GLY A 324 -24.48 -11.76 5.07
C GLY A 324 -24.17 -13.24 5.35
N PHE A 325 -22.90 -13.65 5.30
CA PHE A 325 -22.43 -15.01 5.59
C PHE A 325 -21.38 -15.05 6.71
N GLY A 326 -21.46 -14.12 7.66
CA GLY A 326 -20.51 -13.97 8.78
C GLY A 326 -19.51 -12.84 8.59
N GLY A 327 -19.34 -12.37 7.35
CA GLY A 327 -18.54 -11.20 7.02
C GLY A 327 -19.20 -9.89 7.47
N LEU A 328 -18.35 -8.88 7.69
CA LEU A 328 -18.79 -7.51 7.93
C LEU A 328 -19.36 -6.91 6.65
N ASP A 329 -20.16 -5.86 6.81
CA ASP A 329 -20.49 -4.96 5.71
C ASP A 329 -19.21 -4.27 5.23
N ALA A 330 -18.98 -4.24 3.91
CA ALA A 330 -17.78 -3.65 3.31
C ALA A 330 -17.69 -2.12 3.53
N GLU A 331 -18.75 -1.46 3.96
CA GLU A 331 -18.70 -0.06 4.39
C GLU A 331 -18.13 0.15 5.79
N VAL A 332 -18.06 -0.94 6.57
CA VAL A 332 -17.68 -0.96 7.97
C VAL A 332 -16.29 -1.54 8.16
N GLY A 333 -15.93 -2.60 7.44
CA GLY A 333 -14.60 -3.22 7.54
C GLY A 333 -14.51 -4.55 6.81
N VAL A 334 -13.29 -5.08 6.70
CA VAL A 334 -13.02 -6.45 6.23
C VAL A 334 -12.16 -7.15 7.28
N ASN A 335 -12.64 -8.29 7.80
CA ASN A 335 -11.83 -9.15 8.65
C ASN A 335 -11.03 -10.11 7.78
N LEU A 336 -9.71 -9.89 7.69
CA LEU A 336 -8.80 -10.72 6.92
C LEU A 336 -8.22 -11.85 7.78
N ASP A 337 -8.49 -13.08 7.37
CA ASP A 337 -7.86 -14.30 7.89
C ASP A 337 -6.66 -14.64 7.00
N TYR A 338 -5.48 -14.11 7.35
CA TYR A 338 -4.25 -14.34 6.60
C TYR A 338 -3.74 -15.78 6.71
N PHE A 339 -3.16 -16.28 5.62
CA PHE A 339 -2.33 -17.46 5.67
C PHE A 339 -0.98 -17.10 6.29
N VAL A 340 -0.68 -17.68 7.47
CA VAL A 340 0.51 -17.32 8.26
C VAL A 340 1.54 -18.44 8.36
N ASP A 341 2.79 -18.07 8.63
CA ASP A 341 3.87 -18.98 8.97
C ASP A 341 3.90 -19.30 10.48
N ALA A 342 4.86 -20.14 10.89
CA ALA A 342 5.01 -20.51 12.30
C ALA A 342 5.40 -19.33 13.22
N GLY A 343 5.90 -18.23 12.65
CA GLY A 343 6.19 -16.98 13.35
C GLY A 343 5.01 -16.01 13.39
N GLY A 344 3.85 -16.38 12.85
CA GLY A 344 2.64 -15.55 12.80
C GLY A 344 2.70 -14.42 11.77
N GLY A 345 3.71 -14.37 10.90
CA GLY A 345 3.76 -13.45 9.76
C GLY A 345 3.08 -14.05 8.53
N THR A 346 2.73 -13.23 7.54
CA THR A 346 2.14 -13.75 6.28
C THR A 346 3.06 -14.78 5.61
N LYS A 347 2.56 -15.95 5.24
CA LYS A 347 3.39 -16.93 4.52
C LYS A 347 3.41 -16.62 3.02
N GLY A 348 4.54 -16.93 2.37
CA GLY A 348 4.64 -16.90 0.92
C GLY A 348 3.70 -17.93 0.28
N ILE A 349 2.66 -17.46 -0.41
CA ILE A 349 1.68 -18.34 -1.07
C ILE A 349 2.12 -18.78 -2.47
N CYS A 350 3.12 -18.12 -3.07
CA CYS A 350 3.80 -18.53 -4.31
C CYS A 350 5.30 -18.82 -4.04
N PRO A 351 5.62 -19.87 -3.27
CA PRO A 351 6.97 -20.12 -2.79
C PRO A 351 7.85 -20.85 -3.83
N SER A 352 9.17 -20.75 -3.68
CA SER A 352 10.12 -21.31 -4.65
C SER A 352 10.13 -22.85 -4.73
N ASP A 353 9.59 -23.56 -3.74
CA ASP A 353 9.53 -25.03 -3.76
C ASP A 353 8.37 -25.57 -4.61
N THR A 354 7.28 -24.81 -4.78
CA THR A 354 6.14 -25.16 -5.65
C THR A 354 6.11 -24.35 -6.95
N VAL A 355 6.81 -23.21 -6.99
CA VAL A 355 7.02 -22.36 -8.18
C VAL A 355 8.52 -22.07 -8.32
N PRO A 356 9.31 -23.07 -8.78
CA PRO A 356 10.76 -22.95 -8.85
C PRO A 356 11.20 -22.01 -9.97
N ASN A 357 12.38 -21.42 -9.80
CA ASN A 357 13.04 -20.65 -10.84
C ASN A 357 13.20 -21.48 -12.13
N PRO A 358 13.13 -20.85 -13.32
CA PRO A 358 13.39 -21.53 -14.57
C PRO A 358 14.83 -22.08 -14.63
N PRO A 359 15.10 -23.14 -15.41
CA PRO A 359 16.42 -23.75 -15.51
C PRO A 359 17.53 -22.74 -15.82
N GLY A 360 18.60 -22.78 -15.03
CA GLY A 360 19.76 -21.89 -15.20
C GLY A 360 19.65 -20.53 -14.50
N VAL A 361 18.48 -20.19 -13.93
CA VAL A 361 18.30 -18.98 -13.12
C VAL A 361 18.50 -19.29 -11.63
N THR A 362 19.41 -18.56 -10.99
CA THR A 362 19.73 -18.71 -9.58
C THR A 362 19.46 -17.41 -8.84
N GLY A 363 19.35 -17.48 -7.51
CA GLY A 363 19.06 -16.32 -6.67
C GLY A 363 17.58 -16.12 -6.38
N PHE A 364 17.30 -15.04 -5.66
CA PHE A 364 15.95 -14.65 -5.28
C PHE A 364 15.22 -14.04 -6.48
N LEU A 365 13.98 -14.47 -6.70
CA LEU A 365 13.02 -13.83 -7.60
C LEU A 365 11.76 -13.56 -6.80
N ALA A 366 11.18 -12.37 -6.92
CA ALA A 366 9.82 -12.16 -6.43
C ALA A 366 8.85 -13.06 -7.22
N CYS A 367 7.76 -13.48 -6.59
CA CYS A 367 6.63 -14.08 -7.31
C CYS A 367 5.43 -13.17 -7.18
N TRP A 368 5.02 -12.57 -8.30
CA TRP A 368 3.83 -11.74 -8.40
C TRP A 368 2.68 -12.56 -8.97
N LEU A 369 1.49 -12.38 -8.43
CA LEU A 369 0.27 -13.03 -8.87
C LEU A 369 -0.67 -12.01 -9.52
N ALA A 370 -1.32 -12.42 -10.60
CA ALA A 370 -2.37 -11.66 -11.25
C ALA A 370 -3.47 -12.61 -11.73
N GLY A 371 -4.58 -12.09 -12.24
CA GLY A 371 -5.55 -12.92 -12.93
C GLY A 371 -6.25 -13.95 -12.04
N LEU A 372 -6.40 -13.67 -10.74
CA LEU A 372 -6.96 -14.61 -9.76
C LEU A 372 -8.40 -14.98 -10.14
N ALA A 373 -8.65 -16.27 -10.38
CA ALA A 373 -9.93 -16.74 -10.94
C ALA A 373 -10.26 -18.17 -10.50
N THR A 374 -11.55 -18.49 -10.51
CA THR A 374 -12.06 -19.84 -10.33
C THR A 374 -12.36 -20.50 -11.67
N ALA A 375 -12.13 -21.81 -11.78
CA ALA A 375 -12.51 -22.60 -12.94
C ALA A 375 -13.07 -23.97 -12.52
N ASP A 376 -13.94 -24.54 -13.36
CA ASP A 376 -14.49 -25.88 -13.15
C ASP A 376 -13.47 -26.96 -13.53
N ALA A 377 -13.19 -27.86 -12.59
CA ALA A 377 -12.39 -29.06 -12.78
C ALA A 377 -13.28 -30.30 -12.62
N GLY A 378 -14.17 -30.54 -13.59
CA GLY A 378 -15.04 -31.72 -13.60
C GLY A 378 -16.10 -31.68 -12.51
N GLY A 379 -16.75 -30.53 -12.31
CA GLY A 379 -17.74 -30.28 -11.26
C GLY A 379 -17.16 -29.83 -9.93
N THR A 380 -15.83 -29.62 -9.84
CA THR A 380 -15.15 -29.10 -8.66
C THR A 380 -14.58 -27.72 -8.96
N GLU A 381 -14.99 -26.72 -8.18
CA GLU A 381 -14.39 -25.39 -8.26
C GLU A 381 -12.93 -25.43 -7.79
N ARG A 382 -12.04 -24.83 -8.59
CA ARG A 382 -10.60 -24.72 -8.30
C ARG A 382 -10.13 -23.29 -8.53
N LEU A 383 -9.18 -22.84 -7.72
CA LEU A 383 -8.61 -21.49 -7.79
C LEU A 383 -7.28 -21.49 -8.55
N TYR A 384 -7.12 -20.53 -9.46
CA TYR A 384 -5.94 -20.33 -10.28
C TYR A 384 -5.53 -18.86 -10.29
N ALA A 385 -4.27 -18.62 -10.67
CA ALA A 385 -3.74 -17.30 -10.95
C ALA A 385 -2.66 -17.41 -12.04
N SER A 386 -2.39 -16.30 -12.73
CA SER A 386 -1.13 -16.15 -13.45
C SER A 386 -0.04 -15.78 -12.44
N TYR A 387 1.18 -16.28 -12.67
CA TYR A 387 2.36 -15.89 -11.88
C TYR A 387 3.42 -15.26 -12.77
N ALA A 388 4.22 -14.37 -12.20
CA ALA A 388 5.45 -13.86 -12.79
C ALA A 388 6.61 -13.99 -11.79
N LEU A 389 7.73 -14.57 -12.24
CA LEU A 389 8.98 -14.62 -11.47
C LEU A 389 9.88 -13.46 -11.88
N VAL A 390 10.09 -12.51 -10.97
CA VAL A 390 10.67 -11.20 -11.28
C VAL A 390 11.98 -10.98 -10.55
N ALA A 391 13.02 -10.60 -11.29
CA ALA A 391 14.34 -10.29 -10.72
C ALA A 391 14.44 -8.82 -10.29
N SER A 392 13.90 -7.91 -11.11
CA SER A 392 13.74 -6.49 -10.83
C SER A 392 12.61 -5.93 -11.69
N LEU A 393 12.20 -4.68 -11.42
CA LEU A 393 11.23 -4.00 -12.27
C LEU A 393 11.72 -4.01 -13.74
N GLY A 394 10.87 -4.50 -14.65
CA GLY A 394 11.20 -4.67 -16.08
C GLY A 394 12.01 -5.93 -16.44
N ASP A 395 12.41 -6.76 -15.48
CA ASP A 395 13.17 -8.01 -15.70
C ASP A 395 12.40 -9.23 -15.15
N THR A 396 11.46 -9.71 -15.96
CA THR A 396 10.72 -10.95 -15.68
C THR A 396 11.45 -12.15 -16.28
N ARG A 397 11.63 -13.20 -15.49
CA ARG A 397 12.37 -14.42 -15.88
C ARG A 397 11.47 -15.54 -16.40
N GLU A 398 10.24 -15.62 -15.91
CA GLU A 398 9.24 -16.58 -16.35
C GLU A 398 7.85 -16.08 -15.96
N ARG A 399 6.83 -16.45 -16.72
CA ARG A 399 5.44 -16.41 -16.26
C ARG A 399 4.72 -17.71 -16.56
N GLY A 400 3.58 -17.91 -15.95
CA GLY A 400 2.79 -19.14 -16.12
C GLY A 400 1.48 -19.10 -15.38
N ILE A 401 0.85 -20.26 -15.27
CA ILE A 401 -0.37 -20.46 -14.49
C ILE A 401 -0.06 -21.34 -13.28
N VAL A 402 -0.58 -20.94 -12.13
CA VAL A 402 -0.54 -21.70 -10.88
C VAL A 402 -1.95 -22.09 -10.45
N ARG A 403 -2.04 -23.19 -9.71
CA ARG A 403 -3.28 -23.67 -9.08
C ARG A 403 -3.12 -23.67 -7.56
N TRP A 404 -4.13 -23.20 -6.85
CA TRP A 404 -4.19 -23.26 -5.39
C TRP A 404 -4.34 -24.71 -4.91
N ASN A 405 -3.58 -25.06 -3.88
CA ASN A 405 -3.73 -26.31 -3.15
C ASN A 405 -4.29 -26.03 -1.76
N ASP A 406 -5.56 -26.42 -1.52
CA ASP A 406 -6.25 -26.17 -0.25
C ASP A 406 -5.58 -26.84 0.96
N ALA A 407 -4.89 -27.97 0.76
CA ALA A 407 -4.28 -28.72 1.85
C ALA A 407 -2.95 -28.10 2.32
N THR A 408 -2.23 -27.42 1.43
CA THR A 408 -0.95 -26.78 1.74
C THR A 408 -1.08 -25.25 1.83
N GLU A 409 -2.21 -24.72 1.38
CA GLU A 409 -2.53 -23.29 1.24
C GLU A 409 -1.42 -22.55 0.48
N ARG A 410 -1.04 -23.12 -0.67
CA ARG A 410 0.02 -22.63 -1.54
C ARG A 410 -0.38 -22.83 -3.00
N PHE A 411 0.08 -21.93 -3.86
CA PHE A 411 0.00 -22.06 -5.29
C PHE A 411 1.08 -23.01 -5.82
N GLU A 412 0.71 -23.85 -6.77
CA GLU A 412 1.58 -24.83 -7.43
C GLU A 412 1.63 -24.55 -8.94
N LYS A 413 2.84 -24.45 -9.51
CA LYS A 413 3.03 -24.23 -10.94
C LYS A 413 2.39 -25.37 -11.74
N GLN A 414 1.55 -25.00 -12.70
CA GLN A 414 0.92 -25.96 -13.63
C GLN A 414 1.61 -25.91 -15.00
N ILE A 415 1.68 -24.71 -15.59
CA ILE A 415 2.30 -24.48 -16.89
C ILE A 415 3.15 -23.21 -16.87
N ALA A 416 4.20 -23.17 -17.67
CA ALA A 416 4.88 -21.93 -18.07
C ALA A 416 4.32 -21.48 -19.43
N ILE A 417 4.25 -20.17 -19.66
CA ILE A 417 3.60 -19.59 -20.84
C ILE A 417 4.53 -18.62 -21.55
N SER A 418 4.31 -18.41 -22.85
CA SER A 418 5.14 -17.51 -23.68
C SER A 418 4.74 -16.05 -23.49
N ASP A 419 5.69 -15.12 -23.70
CA ASP A 419 5.43 -13.66 -23.60
C ASP A 419 4.27 -13.21 -24.50
N ALA A 420 4.11 -13.83 -25.67
CA ALA A 420 3.00 -13.53 -26.59
C ALA A 420 1.61 -13.92 -26.03
N ASP A 421 1.54 -14.94 -25.19
CA ASP A 421 0.28 -15.42 -24.61
C ASP A 421 -0.08 -14.67 -23.32
N ILE A 422 0.91 -14.11 -22.63
CA ILE A 422 0.78 -13.38 -21.36
C ILE A 422 -0.10 -12.13 -21.49
N ALA A 423 -0.02 -11.42 -22.62
CA ALA A 423 -0.78 -10.19 -22.84
C ALA A 423 -2.30 -10.36 -22.71
N LYS A 424 -2.77 -11.61 -22.70
CA LYS A 424 -4.17 -12.00 -22.54
C LYS A 424 -4.59 -12.19 -21.07
N PHE A 425 -3.68 -12.17 -20.09
CA PHE A 425 -3.93 -12.57 -18.68
C PHE A 425 -3.45 -11.56 -17.62
N GLN A 426 -3.19 -10.31 -18.01
CA GLN A 426 -2.64 -9.28 -17.10
C GLN A 426 -3.71 -8.47 -16.34
N SER A 427 -5.00 -8.76 -16.55
CA SER A 427 -6.10 -8.01 -15.93
C SER A 427 -6.86 -8.81 -14.88
N HIS A 428 -7.86 -8.14 -14.33
CA HIS A 428 -8.79 -8.61 -13.31
C HIS A 428 -9.92 -9.42 -13.95
N PRO A 429 -9.96 -10.76 -13.79
CA PRO A 429 -10.90 -11.56 -14.52
C PRO A 429 -12.27 -11.60 -13.86
N PHE A 430 -13.26 -11.92 -14.67
CA PHE A 430 -14.64 -12.17 -14.24
C PHE A 430 -15.29 -13.27 -15.07
N HIS A 431 -16.28 -13.94 -14.49
CA HIS A 431 -17.10 -14.92 -15.21
C HIS A 431 -18.17 -14.21 -16.05
N TRP A 432 -18.35 -14.66 -17.29
CA TRP A 432 -19.47 -14.25 -18.12
C TRP A 432 -19.94 -15.37 -19.05
N LYS A 433 -21.26 -15.49 -19.16
CA LYS A 433 -21.89 -16.56 -19.94
C LYS A 433 -22.28 -16.11 -21.33
N HIS A 434 -21.99 -16.97 -22.30
CA HIS A 434 -22.50 -16.88 -23.66
C HIS A 434 -23.41 -18.08 -23.94
N GLY A 435 -24.71 -17.86 -23.77
CA GLY A 435 -25.69 -18.95 -23.81
C GLY A 435 -25.48 -19.90 -22.64
N ALA A 436 -25.10 -21.15 -22.93
CA ALA A 436 -24.83 -22.16 -21.90
C ALA A 436 -23.35 -22.20 -21.47
N ASP A 437 -22.46 -21.62 -22.27
CA ASP A 437 -21.01 -21.69 -22.06
C ASP A 437 -20.57 -20.58 -21.10
N ASP A 438 -19.70 -20.94 -20.16
CA ASP A 438 -19.11 -20.02 -19.19
C ASP A 438 -17.66 -19.74 -19.53
N TYR A 439 -17.27 -18.47 -19.43
CA TYR A 439 -15.94 -18.00 -19.80
C TYR A 439 -15.36 -17.11 -18.70
N LEU A 440 -14.06 -17.24 -18.48
CA LEU A 440 -13.26 -16.26 -17.76
C LEU A 440 -12.82 -15.19 -18.76
N TYR A 441 -13.27 -13.97 -18.54
CA TYR A 441 -12.87 -12.80 -19.30
C TYR A 441 -11.69 -12.13 -18.63
N TYR A 442 -10.66 -11.83 -19.42
CA TYR A 442 -9.49 -11.05 -19.05
C TYR A 442 -9.52 -9.78 -19.90
N PRO A 443 -10.26 -8.75 -19.46
CA PRO A 443 -10.50 -7.57 -20.28
C PRO A 443 -9.20 -6.83 -20.63
N PRO A 444 -9.16 -6.10 -21.75
CA PRO A 444 -10.25 -6.00 -22.73
C PRO A 444 -10.28 -7.13 -23.78
N TRP A 445 -9.17 -7.86 -23.97
CA TRP A 445 -8.98 -8.68 -25.19
C TRP A 445 -9.06 -10.19 -24.99
N GLY A 446 -8.81 -10.70 -23.78
CA GLY A 446 -8.64 -12.12 -23.53
C GLY A 446 -9.90 -12.78 -22.99
N ARG A 447 -10.15 -14.03 -23.37
CA ARG A 447 -11.03 -14.93 -22.61
C ARG A 447 -10.60 -16.39 -22.77
N VAL A 448 -11.09 -17.22 -21.86
CA VAL A 448 -10.91 -18.68 -21.91
C VAL A 448 -12.18 -19.34 -21.37
N PRO A 449 -12.63 -20.49 -21.92
CA PRO A 449 -13.68 -21.27 -21.28
C PRO A 449 -13.32 -21.53 -19.81
N ALA A 450 -14.28 -21.36 -18.90
CA ALA A 450 -14.05 -21.38 -17.45
C ALA A 450 -13.84 -22.80 -16.88
N THR A 451 -12.95 -23.59 -17.50
CA THR A 451 -12.61 -24.95 -17.12
C THR A 451 -11.10 -25.11 -16.91
N GLU A 452 -10.68 -26.01 -16.02
CA GLU A 452 -9.26 -26.31 -15.79
C GLU A 452 -8.56 -26.74 -17.08
N ALA A 453 -9.22 -27.59 -17.88
CA ALA A 453 -8.63 -28.10 -19.12
C ALA A 453 -8.33 -26.98 -20.12
N SER A 454 -9.22 -26.01 -20.27
CA SER A 454 -9.00 -24.85 -21.14
C SER A 454 -8.00 -23.86 -20.56
N LEU A 455 -8.09 -23.58 -19.26
CA LEU A 455 -7.16 -22.65 -18.62
C LEU A 455 -5.70 -23.15 -18.70
N LEU A 456 -5.48 -24.46 -18.65
CA LEU A 456 -4.14 -25.07 -18.76
C LEU A 456 -3.70 -25.41 -20.19
N ASP A 457 -4.51 -25.10 -21.20
CA ASP A 457 -4.18 -25.31 -22.61
C ASP A 457 -4.23 -23.98 -23.38
N PRO A 458 -3.07 -23.33 -23.62
CA PRO A 458 -2.98 -22.10 -24.38
C PRO A 458 -3.61 -22.14 -25.78
N ALA A 459 -3.76 -23.32 -26.38
CA ALA A 459 -4.43 -23.46 -27.68
C ALA A 459 -5.94 -23.14 -27.63
N THR A 460 -6.54 -23.16 -26.43
CA THR A 460 -7.96 -22.83 -26.22
C THR A 460 -8.20 -21.36 -25.88
N TRP A 461 -7.13 -20.59 -25.67
CA TRP A 461 -7.24 -19.19 -25.28
C TRP A 461 -7.65 -18.34 -26.46
N GLU A 462 -8.67 -17.52 -26.25
CA GLU A 462 -9.28 -16.71 -27.29
C GLU A 462 -8.91 -15.24 -27.10
N THR A 463 -8.69 -14.56 -28.21
CA THR A 463 -8.47 -13.12 -28.24
C THR A 463 -9.52 -12.48 -29.14
N PHE A 464 -10.11 -11.38 -28.68
CA PHE A 464 -10.99 -10.57 -29.50
C PHE A 464 -10.13 -9.70 -30.43
N THR A 465 -10.12 -10.02 -31.72
CA THR A 465 -9.22 -9.38 -32.68
C THR A 465 -9.80 -9.36 -34.10
N ALA A 466 -9.30 -8.43 -34.90
CA ALA A 466 -9.56 -8.34 -36.33
C ALA A 466 -8.63 -9.19 -37.20
N LEU A 467 -7.63 -9.86 -36.61
CA LEU A 467 -6.75 -10.79 -37.33
C LEU A 467 -7.51 -12.05 -37.77
N GLU A 468 -7.10 -12.73 -38.84
CA GLU A 468 -7.63 -14.05 -39.22
C GLU A 468 -7.30 -15.11 -38.15
N GLN A 469 -8.11 -16.17 -38.07
CA GLN A 469 -7.90 -17.30 -37.14
C GLN A 469 -6.46 -17.87 -37.27
N GLY A 470 -5.72 -17.91 -36.17
CA GLY A 470 -4.33 -18.38 -36.13
C GLY A 470 -3.30 -17.47 -36.82
N SER A 471 -3.71 -16.28 -37.29
CA SER A 471 -2.82 -15.30 -37.92
C SER A 471 -2.33 -14.25 -36.93
N LEU A 472 -1.10 -13.78 -37.14
CA LEU A 472 -0.50 -12.65 -36.42
C LEU A 472 -0.34 -11.41 -37.29
N SER A 473 -0.71 -11.47 -38.58
CA SER A 473 -0.36 -10.43 -39.55
C SER A 473 -1.34 -10.29 -40.71
N THR A 474 -2.53 -10.88 -40.63
CA THR A 474 -3.54 -10.79 -41.69
C THR A 474 -4.86 -10.38 -41.09
N ILE A 475 -5.45 -9.28 -41.59
CA ILE A 475 -6.75 -8.77 -41.15
C ILE A 475 -7.87 -9.54 -41.84
N GLU A 476 -8.81 -10.05 -41.07
CA GLU A 476 -10.03 -10.65 -41.59
C GLU A 476 -10.98 -9.56 -42.09
N ARG A 477 -11.48 -9.73 -43.32
CA ARG A 477 -12.48 -8.86 -43.93
C ARG A 477 -13.65 -9.67 -44.46
N ASP A 478 -14.85 -9.11 -44.36
CA ASP A 478 -16.06 -9.70 -44.95
C ASP A 478 -16.07 -9.56 -46.49
N GLY A 479 -17.10 -10.12 -47.13
CA GLY A 479 -17.26 -10.07 -48.59
C GLY A 479 -17.45 -8.66 -49.17
N GLN A 480 -17.63 -7.65 -48.31
CA GLN A 480 -17.80 -6.24 -48.64
C GLN A 480 -16.52 -5.43 -48.34
N GLY A 481 -15.49 -6.07 -47.75
CA GLY A 481 -14.21 -5.46 -47.40
C GLY A 481 -14.16 -4.83 -46.00
N ASN A 482 -15.24 -4.96 -45.20
CA ASN A 482 -15.26 -4.44 -43.83
C ASN A 482 -14.43 -5.34 -42.92
N ILE A 483 -13.81 -4.75 -41.89
CA ILE A 483 -13.02 -5.49 -40.90
C ILE A 483 -13.95 -6.31 -40.00
N VAL A 484 -13.57 -7.55 -39.70
CA VAL A 484 -14.34 -8.47 -38.85
C VAL A 484 -13.61 -8.74 -37.55
N TYR A 485 -14.18 -8.27 -36.44
CA TYR A 485 -13.73 -8.63 -35.10
C TYR A 485 -14.48 -9.86 -34.60
N SER A 486 -13.75 -10.83 -34.06
CA SER A 486 -14.32 -12.00 -33.40
C SER A 486 -13.32 -12.63 -32.43
N TRP A 487 -13.80 -13.54 -31.60
CA TRP A 487 -12.97 -14.37 -30.73
C TRP A 487 -12.24 -15.43 -31.55
N LYS A 488 -10.91 -15.49 -31.42
CA LYS A 488 -10.04 -16.38 -32.20
C LYS A 488 -8.93 -16.95 -31.33
N THR A 489 -8.56 -18.19 -31.59
CA THR A 489 -7.42 -18.85 -30.94
C THR A 489 -6.15 -18.72 -31.77
N GLY A 490 -4.98 -18.81 -31.13
CA GLY A 490 -3.69 -18.73 -31.81
C GLY A 490 -3.39 -17.35 -32.44
N THR A 491 -4.06 -16.30 -31.97
CA THR A 491 -3.87 -14.91 -32.41
C THR A 491 -3.39 -14.03 -31.26
N ALA A 492 -3.04 -12.77 -31.55
CA ALA A 492 -2.71 -11.72 -30.57
C ALA A 492 -3.74 -10.58 -30.61
N PRO A 493 -3.79 -9.72 -29.57
CA PRO A 493 -4.48 -8.44 -29.67
C PRO A 493 -3.92 -7.63 -30.86
N LEU A 494 -4.77 -6.88 -31.54
CA LEU A 494 -4.34 -6.09 -32.69
C LEU A 494 -3.82 -4.73 -32.22
N ASP A 495 -2.51 -4.60 -32.01
CA ASP A 495 -1.93 -3.33 -31.58
C ASP A 495 -1.94 -2.25 -32.68
N PRO A 496 -1.91 -0.93 -32.35
CA PRO A 496 -2.03 0.14 -33.33
C PRO A 496 -0.91 0.15 -34.37
N THR A 497 0.31 -0.23 -33.97
CA THR A 497 1.45 -0.28 -34.90
C THR A 497 1.22 -1.39 -35.93
N THR A 498 0.78 -2.57 -35.47
CA THR A 498 0.39 -3.67 -36.35
C THR A 498 -0.82 -3.29 -37.21
N ALA A 499 -1.86 -2.67 -36.64
CA ALA A 499 -3.04 -2.23 -37.38
C ALA A 499 -2.66 -1.29 -38.54
N ILE A 500 -1.86 -0.25 -38.26
CA ILE A 500 -1.38 0.72 -39.27
C ILE A 500 -0.54 0.01 -40.34
N ASN A 501 0.40 -0.85 -39.93
CA ASN A 501 1.24 -1.61 -40.86
C ASN A 501 0.43 -2.56 -41.76
N LEU A 502 -0.73 -3.03 -41.28
CA LEU A 502 -1.66 -3.87 -42.02
C LEU A 502 -2.72 -3.06 -42.80
N GLY A 503 -2.55 -1.74 -42.91
CA GLY A 503 -3.42 -0.88 -43.71
C GLY A 503 -4.80 -0.65 -43.10
N VAL A 504 -4.94 -0.81 -41.78
CA VAL A 504 -6.11 -0.34 -41.03
C VAL A 504 -5.95 1.16 -40.82
N SER A 505 -6.83 1.95 -41.44
CA SER A 505 -6.94 3.37 -41.14
C SER A 505 -7.50 3.52 -39.73
N LEU A 506 -6.69 3.96 -38.80
CA LEU A 506 -7.15 4.46 -37.50
C LEU A 506 -7.39 5.96 -37.66
N ASP A 507 -8.46 6.49 -37.06
CA ASP A 507 -8.61 7.95 -36.93
C ASP A 507 -7.38 8.48 -36.19
N GLU A 508 -6.77 9.55 -36.71
CA GLU A 508 -5.53 10.15 -36.18
C GLU A 508 -5.72 10.59 -34.72
N ALA A 509 -5.47 9.69 -33.78
CA ALA A 509 -5.28 10.00 -32.37
C ALA A 509 -3.86 9.57 -31.95
N PRO A 510 -3.26 10.23 -30.95
CA PRO A 510 -1.84 10.13 -30.65
C PRO A 510 -1.53 8.81 -29.92
N TRP A 511 -1.58 7.71 -30.65
CA TRP A 511 -1.30 6.37 -30.14
C TRP A 511 0.13 6.01 -30.49
N GLY A 512 1.04 6.06 -29.51
CA GLY A 512 2.39 5.54 -29.70
C GLY A 512 3.44 6.12 -28.77
N LEU A 513 4.30 5.21 -28.30
CA LEU A 513 5.65 5.46 -27.78
C LEU A 513 5.75 6.33 -26.51
N TRP A 514 5.51 5.73 -25.35
CA TRP A 514 6.30 6.07 -24.17
C TRP A 514 7.03 4.84 -23.63
N ALA A 515 8.33 5.02 -23.45
CA ALA A 515 9.33 4.02 -23.18
C ALA A 515 9.07 3.19 -21.90
N GLY A 516 8.92 1.87 -22.06
CA GLY A 516 9.30 0.90 -21.02
C GLY A 516 8.26 0.57 -19.95
N LEU A 517 7.01 1.03 -20.05
CA LEU A 517 5.91 0.51 -19.23
C LEU A 517 5.22 -0.65 -19.99
N PRO A 518 5.04 -1.84 -19.40
CA PRO A 518 4.37 -2.94 -20.06
C PRO A 518 2.86 -2.65 -20.26
N GLU A 519 2.38 -2.90 -21.48
CA GLU A 519 0.99 -3.26 -21.84
C GLU A 519 -0.15 -2.44 -21.21
N LEU A 520 -0.28 -1.17 -21.60
CA LEU A 520 -1.49 -0.39 -21.35
C LEU A 520 -2.66 -0.94 -22.23
N PRO A 521 -3.87 -1.15 -21.69
CA PRO A 521 -5.01 -1.60 -22.47
C PRO A 521 -5.42 -0.54 -23.50
N GLU A 522 -5.62 -0.94 -24.75
CA GLU A 522 -6.00 -0.05 -25.84
C GLU A 522 -7.48 0.37 -25.73
N LEU A 523 -7.78 1.30 -24.82
CA LEU A 523 -9.12 1.89 -24.70
C LEU A 523 -9.11 3.31 -25.26
N HIS A 524 -10.08 3.62 -26.12
CA HIS A 524 -10.29 4.96 -26.65
C HIS A 524 -11.16 5.79 -25.70
N LEU A 525 -10.64 6.01 -24.49
CA LEU A 525 -11.35 6.75 -23.46
C LEU A 525 -11.17 8.26 -23.68
N VAL A 526 -12.29 8.98 -23.58
CA VAL A 526 -12.34 10.44 -23.56
C VAL A 526 -13.17 10.94 -22.39
N GLU A 527 -12.77 12.07 -21.81
CA GLU A 527 -13.63 12.79 -20.87
C GLU A 527 -14.75 13.47 -21.67
N PRO A 528 -16.03 13.21 -21.35
CA PRO A 528 -17.15 13.60 -22.22
C PRO A 528 -17.46 15.11 -22.25
N ASN A 529 -17.01 15.91 -21.28
CA ASN A 529 -17.22 17.37 -21.28
C ASN A 529 -16.11 18.12 -22.05
N THR A 530 -14.85 17.70 -21.93
CA THR A 530 -13.68 18.37 -22.52
C THR A 530 -13.24 17.72 -23.84
N GLY A 531 -13.54 16.43 -24.04
CA GLY A 531 -13.04 15.64 -25.15
C GLY A 531 -11.56 15.23 -25.00
N GLU A 532 -10.96 15.44 -23.84
CA GLU A 532 -9.57 15.05 -23.57
C GLU A 532 -9.42 13.53 -23.58
N ALA A 533 -8.40 13.05 -24.29
CA ALA A 533 -8.07 11.62 -24.35
C ALA A 533 -7.35 11.20 -23.07
N LEU A 534 -7.60 9.95 -22.64
CA LEU A 534 -6.94 9.34 -21.50
C LEU A 534 -5.97 8.27 -21.93
N PHE A 535 -4.92 8.07 -21.11
CA PHE A 535 -4.01 6.95 -21.23
C PHE A 535 -4.38 5.93 -20.14
N PRO A 536 -5.17 4.89 -20.45
CA PRO A 536 -5.58 3.90 -19.45
C PRO A 536 -4.40 3.03 -18.99
N GLY A 537 -4.32 2.77 -17.69
CA GLY A 537 -3.50 1.76 -17.03
C GLY A 537 -4.35 0.53 -16.69
N THR A 538 -4.28 0.06 -15.44
CA THR A 538 -5.03 -1.14 -15.02
C THR A 538 -6.55 -0.91 -15.07
N LEU A 539 -7.27 -1.85 -15.68
CA LEU A 539 -8.73 -1.89 -15.78
C LEU A 539 -9.30 -3.03 -14.91
N SER A 540 -10.31 -2.72 -14.11
CA SER A 540 -11.22 -3.69 -13.53
C SER A 540 -12.62 -3.51 -14.13
N LEU A 541 -13.18 -4.57 -14.70
CA LEU A 541 -14.49 -4.55 -15.36
C LEU A 541 -15.38 -5.65 -14.76
N ALA A 542 -16.66 -5.35 -14.57
CA ALA A 542 -17.66 -6.33 -14.15
C ALA A 542 -19.05 -5.98 -14.68
N TRP A 543 -19.90 -6.99 -14.85
CA TRP A 543 -21.32 -6.75 -15.09
C TRP A 543 -21.99 -6.14 -13.86
N ASN A 544 -22.84 -5.15 -14.08
CA ASN A 544 -23.59 -4.48 -13.03
C ASN A 544 -25.09 -4.56 -13.31
N ASP A 545 -25.84 -5.15 -12.37
CA ASP A 545 -27.28 -5.37 -12.54
C ASP A 545 -28.11 -4.07 -12.49
N TYR A 546 -27.66 -3.07 -11.72
CA TYR A 546 -28.31 -1.77 -11.61
C TYR A 546 -28.24 -1.00 -12.94
N ARG A 547 -27.05 -0.88 -13.51
CA ARG A 547 -26.81 -0.18 -14.79
C ARG A 547 -27.20 -1.00 -16.01
N ARG A 548 -27.29 -2.33 -15.87
CA ARG A 548 -27.46 -3.30 -16.96
C ARG A 548 -26.39 -3.16 -18.02
N ARG A 549 -25.16 -2.95 -17.56
CA ARG A 549 -23.97 -2.67 -18.35
C ARG A 549 -22.77 -3.29 -17.67
N PHE A 550 -21.70 -3.46 -18.42
CA PHE A 550 -20.39 -3.61 -17.83
C PHE A 550 -19.97 -2.24 -17.30
N VAL A 551 -19.57 -2.20 -16.03
CA VAL A 551 -19.03 -1.01 -15.39
C VAL A 551 -17.58 -1.29 -15.04
N GLY A 552 -16.74 -0.27 -15.14
CA GLY A 552 -15.33 -0.41 -14.88
C GLY A 552 -14.73 0.76 -14.13
N VAL A 553 -13.70 0.45 -13.36
CA VAL A 553 -12.76 1.44 -12.83
C VAL A 553 -11.43 1.25 -13.55
N VAL A 554 -10.89 2.35 -14.05
CA VAL A 554 -9.63 2.37 -14.78
C VAL A 554 -8.71 3.42 -14.18
N GLN A 555 -7.49 3.02 -13.93
CA GLN A 555 -6.42 3.93 -13.56
C GLN A 555 -5.96 4.70 -14.81
N GLN A 556 -5.70 6.00 -14.69
CA GLN A 556 -4.99 6.73 -15.73
C GLN A 556 -3.48 6.66 -15.51
N ALA A 557 -2.75 6.33 -16.56
CA ALA A 557 -1.32 6.53 -16.66
C ALA A 557 -1.00 7.96 -17.12
N LEU A 558 0.13 8.50 -16.66
CA LEU A 558 0.64 9.82 -17.08
C LEU A 558 -0.39 10.94 -16.86
N GLY A 559 -1.09 10.91 -15.72
CA GLY A 559 -2.00 11.97 -15.31
C GLY A 559 -1.30 13.31 -15.10
N THR A 560 -2.08 14.39 -15.12
CA THR A 560 -1.56 15.75 -14.98
C THR A 560 -1.29 16.13 -13.53
N THR A 561 -1.98 15.50 -12.58
CA THR A 561 -1.81 15.73 -11.13
C THR A 561 -0.92 14.68 -10.48
N SER A 562 -0.86 13.48 -11.06
CA SER A 562 0.04 12.41 -10.65
C SER A 562 0.34 11.47 -11.81
N LEU A 563 1.49 10.79 -11.75
CA LEU A 563 1.85 9.79 -12.77
C LEU A 563 0.82 8.65 -12.86
N LEU A 564 0.17 8.32 -11.74
CA LEU A 564 -0.65 7.13 -11.56
C LEU A 564 -1.76 7.35 -10.49
N GLY A 565 -2.23 8.58 -10.30
CA GLY A 565 -3.11 8.94 -9.16
C GLY A 565 -4.59 9.10 -9.49
N GLU A 566 -4.96 9.17 -10.76
CA GLU A 566 -6.32 9.45 -11.21
C GLU A 566 -7.08 8.17 -11.59
N ILE A 567 -8.28 7.99 -11.02
CA ILE A 567 -9.17 6.86 -11.32
C ILE A 567 -10.44 7.35 -11.99
N TRP A 568 -10.88 6.56 -12.96
CA TRP A 568 -12.01 6.88 -13.82
C TRP A 568 -13.03 5.75 -13.83
N TYR A 569 -14.30 6.12 -13.85
CA TYR A 569 -15.44 5.24 -14.08
C TYR A 569 -15.80 5.20 -15.57
N LEU A 570 -16.14 4.02 -16.08
CA LEU A 570 -16.59 3.82 -17.46
C LEU A 570 -17.70 2.77 -17.54
N GLU A 571 -18.41 2.77 -18.67
CA GLU A 571 -19.44 1.78 -18.97
C GLU A 571 -19.32 1.24 -20.41
N SER A 572 -19.74 -0.01 -20.59
CA SER A 572 -19.89 -0.64 -21.91
C SER A 572 -21.07 -1.61 -21.96
N ASP A 573 -21.62 -1.78 -23.16
CA ASP A 573 -22.73 -2.72 -23.39
C ASP A 573 -22.26 -4.18 -23.53
N THR A 574 -20.96 -4.40 -23.76
CA THR A 574 -20.35 -5.73 -23.89
C THR A 574 -19.01 -5.80 -23.15
N PRO A 575 -18.51 -7.00 -22.79
CA PRO A 575 -17.18 -7.17 -22.19
C PRO A 575 -16.01 -6.62 -23.03
N MET A 576 -16.25 -6.38 -24.33
CA MET A 576 -15.25 -5.93 -25.31
C MET A 576 -15.40 -4.45 -25.66
N GLY A 577 -16.25 -3.71 -24.94
CA GLY A 577 -16.52 -2.32 -25.24
C GLY A 577 -17.55 -2.08 -26.35
N PRO A 578 -17.45 -0.92 -27.05
CA PRO A 578 -16.45 0.11 -26.86
C PRO A 578 -16.71 0.94 -25.60
N GLU A 579 -15.72 1.01 -24.71
CA GLU A 579 -15.62 2.03 -23.68
C GLU A 579 -15.12 3.32 -24.33
N VAL A 580 -15.98 4.32 -24.47
CA VAL A 580 -15.62 5.60 -25.09
C VAL A 580 -15.54 6.71 -24.05
N TYR A 581 -16.49 6.76 -23.12
CA TYR A 581 -16.59 7.84 -22.15
C TYR A 581 -16.14 7.37 -20.77
N ALA A 582 -15.28 8.15 -20.15
CA ALA A 582 -14.84 7.93 -18.78
C ALA A 582 -15.07 9.19 -17.94
N ARG A 583 -15.46 9.03 -16.68
CA ARG A 583 -15.66 10.11 -15.70
C ARG A 583 -14.64 9.96 -14.58
N LYS A 584 -13.93 11.03 -14.25
CA LYS A 584 -13.00 11.00 -13.12
C LYS A 584 -13.81 10.82 -11.84
N ILE A 585 -13.36 9.93 -10.97
CA ILE A 585 -14.02 9.63 -9.70
C ILE A 585 -13.10 9.76 -8.49
N VAL A 586 -11.78 9.65 -8.69
CA VAL A 586 -10.74 9.83 -7.66
C VAL A 586 -9.52 10.53 -8.22
N THR A 587 -8.92 11.42 -7.43
CA THR A 587 -7.64 12.11 -7.71
C THR A 587 -6.74 12.04 -6.49
N HIS A 588 -5.52 11.55 -6.71
CA HIS A 588 -4.44 11.61 -5.75
C HIS A 588 -3.33 12.53 -6.25
N ASP A 589 -3.21 13.72 -5.65
CA ASP A 589 -2.21 14.74 -6.02
C ASP A 589 -0.79 14.30 -5.64
N ASP A 590 0.13 14.25 -6.62
CA ASP A 590 1.53 13.79 -6.45
C ASP A 590 1.66 12.48 -5.63
N TYR A 591 0.70 11.58 -5.81
CA TYR A 591 0.65 10.29 -5.12
C TYR A 591 0.09 9.22 -6.05
N THR A 592 0.60 7.99 -5.95
CA THR A 592 0.17 6.89 -6.81
C THR A 592 -0.96 6.10 -6.18
N PHE A 593 -1.97 5.76 -6.98
CA PHE A 593 -3.06 4.84 -6.61
C PHE A 593 -3.26 3.81 -7.73
N TYR A 594 -2.58 2.66 -7.63
CA TYR A 594 -2.41 1.73 -8.76
C TYR A 594 -2.99 0.33 -8.56
N ASN A 595 -3.14 -0.39 -9.68
CA ASN A 595 -3.72 -1.73 -9.73
C ASN A 595 -5.11 -1.77 -9.08
N VAL A 596 -5.99 -0.90 -9.58
CA VAL A 596 -7.36 -0.79 -9.08
C VAL A 596 -8.19 -2.03 -9.40
N ARG A 597 -8.90 -2.53 -8.39
CA ARG A 597 -9.77 -3.71 -8.47
C ARG A 597 -11.15 -3.38 -7.91
N SER A 598 -12.19 -3.64 -8.69
CA SER A 598 -13.58 -3.69 -8.20
C SER A 598 -13.85 -5.00 -7.48
N HIS A 599 -14.74 -4.96 -6.48
CA HIS A 599 -15.16 -6.12 -5.70
C HIS A 599 -16.68 -6.32 -5.82
N PRO A 600 -17.21 -6.87 -6.94
CA PRO A 600 -18.65 -7.01 -7.14
C PRO A 600 -19.38 -7.83 -6.05
N PHE A 601 -18.66 -8.70 -5.34
CA PHE A 601 -19.19 -9.46 -4.20
C PHE A 601 -19.43 -8.60 -2.94
N TYR A 602 -19.05 -7.32 -2.95
CA TYR A 602 -19.35 -6.33 -1.93
C TYR A 602 -20.41 -5.31 -2.36
N ASP A 603 -20.79 -5.28 -3.65
CA ASP A 603 -21.75 -4.30 -4.17
C ASP A 603 -23.09 -4.35 -3.41
N LYS A 604 -23.67 -3.17 -3.17
CA LYS A 604 -24.92 -3.01 -2.42
C LYS A 604 -26.03 -2.52 -3.32
N ASP A 605 -27.27 -2.65 -2.82
CA ASP A 605 -28.47 -2.19 -3.50
C ASP A 605 -28.60 -2.68 -4.96
N GLY A 606 -28.19 -3.93 -5.21
CA GLY A 606 -28.24 -4.55 -6.53
C GLY A 606 -27.19 -4.02 -7.52
N GLY A 607 -26.06 -3.50 -7.03
CA GLY A 607 -24.99 -2.92 -7.85
C GLY A 607 -25.04 -1.40 -7.94
N ARG A 608 -25.94 -0.72 -7.23
CA ARG A 608 -25.96 0.75 -7.24
C ARG A 608 -24.76 1.35 -6.54
N GLU A 609 -24.37 0.80 -5.39
CA GLU A 609 -23.14 1.17 -4.72
C GLU A 609 -22.07 0.12 -5.02
N ILE A 610 -20.98 0.54 -5.65
CA ILE A 610 -19.86 -0.35 -6.00
C ILE A 610 -18.63 -0.06 -5.16
N PHE A 611 -17.82 -1.08 -4.92
CA PHE A 611 -16.61 -0.99 -4.11
C PHE A 611 -15.39 -1.31 -4.94
N PHE A 612 -14.33 -0.51 -4.79
CA PHE A 612 -13.05 -0.76 -5.42
C PHE A 612 -11.91 -0.33 -4.50
N GLU A 613 -10.76 -0.99 -4.63
CA GLU A 613 -9.55 -0.59 -3.94
C GLU A 613 -8.38 -0.51 -4.90
N GLY A 614 -7.29 0.10 -4.44
CA GLY A 614 -6.02 0.18 -5.14
C GLY A 614 -4.89 0.40 -4.16
N THR A 615 -3.66 0.29 -4.66
CA THR A 615 -2.45 0.49 -3.85
C THR A 615 -2.13 1.98 -3.76
N TYR A 616 -2.29 2.55 -2.58
CA TYR A 616 -1.87 3.91 -2.25
C TYR A 616 -0.37 3.90 -1.89
N THR A 617 0.47 4.49 -2.73
CA THR A 617 1.93 4.54 -2.53
C THR A 617 2.59 5.79 -3.10
N SER A 618 3.71 6.22 -2.52
CA SER A 618 4.57 7.26 -3.08
C SER A 618 5.66 6.72 -4.02
N SER A 619 5.72 5.41 -4.25
CA SER A 619 6.83 4.74 -4.97
C SER A 619 7.06 5.23 -6.41
N PHE A 620 6.02 5.79 -7.05
CA PHE A 620 6.08 6.33 -8.41
C PHE A 620 5.73 7.83 -8.47
N SER A 621 5.79 8.52 -7.34
CA SER A 621 5.55 9.96 -7.24
C SER A 621 6.70 10.70 -6.54
N THR A 622 6.60 12.02 -6.44
CA THR A 622 7.57 12.84 -5.69
C THR A 622 7.13 13.17 -4.28
N GLY A 623 5.87 12.85 -3.93
CA GLY A 623 5.31 13.03 -2.61
C GLY A 623 6.05 12.24 -1.52
N ALA A 624 6.09 12.80 -0.31
CA ALA A 624 6.59 12.06 0.85
C ALA A 624 5.62 10.93 1.22
N PRO A 625 6.11 9.76 1.65
CA PRO A 625 5.23 8.64 2.03
C PRO A 625 4.37 9.02 3.23
N THR A 626 3.06 8.89 3.10
CA THR A 626 2.11 9.18 4.16
C THR A 626 2.24 8.13 5.29
N PRO A 627 2.59 8.52 6.53
CA PRO A 627 2.81 7.56 7.61
C PRO A 627 1.63 6.62 7.82
N ARG A 628 1.92 5.32 7.97
CA ARG A 628 0.97 4.19 8.08
C ARG A 628 0.11 3.92 6.84
N TYR A 629 -0.09 4.91 5.97
CA TYR A 629 -0.89 4.77 4.75
C TYR A 629 -0.10 4.28 3.55
N ASP A 630 1.15 4.73 3.43
CA ASP A 630 1.99 4.38 2.29
C ASP A 630 2.09 2.86 2.11
N TYR A 631 2.05 2.44 0.85
CA TYR A 631 2.17 1.05 0.43
C TYR A 631 1.05 0.13 0.96
N ASN A 632 -0.21 0.58 0.91
CA ASN A 632 -1.37 -0.20 1.37
C ASN A 632 -2.58 -0.12 0.44
N GLN A 633 -3.53 -1.04 0.61
CA GLN A 633 -4.81 -1.02 -0.12
C GLN A 633 -5.81 -0.10 0.57
N VAL A 634 -6.34 0.87 -0.18
CA VAL A 634 -7.39 1.80 0.30
C VAL A 634 -8.68 1.53 -0.44
N LEU A 635 -9.76 1.28 0.31
CA LEU A 635 -11.09 1.00 -0.23
C LEU A 635 -11.87 2.31 -0.46
N TYR A 636 -12.52 2.37 -1.60
CA TYR A 636 -13.45 3.42 -2.00
C TYR A 636 -14.83 2.82 -2.31
N ARG A 637 -15.85 3.65 -2.15
CA ARG A 637 -17.23 3.39 -2.58
C ARG A 637 -17.65 4.42 -3.61
N LEU A 638 -18.38 4.00 -4.63
CA LEU A 638 -19.02 4.90 -5.61
C LEU A 638 -20.52 4.58 -5.68
N ASP A 639 -21.36 5.59 -5.52
CA ASP A 639 -22.79 5.51 -5.85
C ASP A 639 -22.97 5.84 -7.34
N LEU A 640 -23.63 4.95 -8.09
CA LEU A 640 -23.86 5.10 -9.52
C LEU A 640 -25.08 5.97 -9.88
N ASP A 641 -25.76 6.56 -8.87
CA ASP A 641 -26.75 7.63 -9.07
C ASP A 641 -26.11 9.02 -9.25
N ASP A 642 -24.87 9.22 -8.75
CA ASP A 642 -24.11 10.48 -8.80
C ASP A 642 -23.50 10.78 -10.18
#